data_AF-A0A5E4Q9R4-F1
#
_entry.id   AF-A0A5E4Q9R4-F1
#
_cell.length_a   1.000
_cell.length_b   1.000
_cell.length_c   1.000
_cell.angle_alpha   90.00
_cell.angle_beta   90.00
_cell.angle_gamma   90.00
#
_symmetry.space_group_name_H-M   'P 1'
#
loop_
_entity.id
_entity.type
_entity.pdbx_description
1 polymer ?
#
loop_
_entity_poly.entity_id
_entity_poly.type
_entity_poly.pdbx_seq_one_letter_code
_entity_poly.pdbx_strand_id
1 'polypeptide(L)'
;MQNDCRMWKAARTAWHRLLITTTLMDYSTKKAMAILFTKNYGSILKDFIRDDHDHSFSISSLSVQLYTTPTIAHHLIAKHDALFVVMNTFVSECNRRCNVEGRLEFERNHLSMAFKRAQFILYDVKYLLGSVPTAFDDDLRKGFLHGLSLMLNLLVMMQDMDSVVRQVGQHMEYEPEWETAFNLHVKLAHSITLTLEWCGVERAVCASAYRMALRRHADIAHYQPTQLRELGNQSASVIPYDVSKEPVSVHRPLSRFIAGLHLHLHKHGLSFHSKEFDRQDRPKPSPEELIEPLLRTSAMIAQVHAGMWRRNGFALLNQLYFYHNVKCRTEMYDRDVVMMQIGASLIESNEFIIHVLNKYNLLEWAADDFEQTQIEDDTLRHTISMVEEFLGLLITIVGSRYVPGVGEVTNEERTKKEIIQMLCVKPMPHSELNRSLPEDELHETGLEAVIHEVAEFSKPSGGNNRGVYRLKPHLYDEYDAFFYHYTREELSRSEEEQRNRRKAAGLAECCPPPPLPKLCAPFRLLASLLQSDAALHVLRRVLERALDLRARCFSEPQVHKTLHLIGYGLRDEESGHYEFVAFAERAARCGLLDMVHRLVASPRVDAHRDLAKWLLAKMRQLLGNKDQIGDGDKMEVESEEKPTDENAEKEKARRAQLAAERRAKLMAQMKAQMNNFISNNSTLFEETTTEVTEEEQSQDLVSLYRGAALGVWGGGISDPPRVCIMCQEQGRVESVSEPMVVVAFVQQSRVLA
;
A
#
# COMPACT_ATOMS: atom_id res chain seq x y z
N MET A 1 1.28 43.84 10.20
CA MET A 1 1.00 42.39 10.18
C MET A 1 -0.44 42.09 10.55
N GLN A 2 -0.92 42.37 11.77
CA GLN A 2 -2.29 41.99 12.20
C GLN A 2 -3.43 42.67 11.42
N ASN A 3 -3.22 43.85 10.85
CA ASN A 3 -4.23 44.53 10.02
C ASN A 3 -4.20 44.12 8.54
N ASP A 4 -3.37 43.14 8.15
CA ASP A 4 -3.18 42.77 6.74
C ASP A 4 -4.49 42.33 6.07
N CYS A 5 -5.27 41.47 6.73
CA CYS A 5 -6.57 41.01 6.24
C CYS A 5 -7.60 42.14 6.01
N ARG A 6 -7.41 43.31 6.63
CA ARG A 6 -8.31 44.47 6.50
C ARG A 6 -7.91 45.43 5.37
N MET A 7 -6.75 45.21 4.74
CA MET A 7 -6.24 46.07 3.68
C MET A 7 -6.64 45.57 2.30
N TRP A 8 -6.76 46.50 1.35
CA TRP A 8 -6.90 46.18 -0.07
C TRP A 8 -5.65 45.48 -0.62
N LYS A 9 -5.86 44.59 -1.60
CA LYS A 9 -4.81 43.79 -2.27
C LYS A 9 -3.56 44.60 -2.67
N ALA A 10 -3.73 45.79 -3.22
CA ALA A 10 -2.63 46.66 -3.63
C ALA A 10 -1.79 47.15 -2.42
N ALA A 11 -2.45 47.51 -1.32
CA ALA A 11 -1.77 47.94 -0.09
C ALA A 11 -1.02 46.77 0.56
N ARG A 12 -1.63 45.57 0.63
CA ARG A 12 -0.94 44.35 1.12
C ARG A 12 0.32 44.08 0.32
N THR A 13 0.22 44.08 -1.02
CA THR A 13 1.35 43.84 -1.93
C THR A 13 2.47 44.86 -1.72
N ALA A 14 2.13 46.16 -1.58
CA ALA A 14 3.12 47.20 -1.33
C ALA A 14 3.81 47.00 0.04
N TRP A 15 3.05 46.67 1.08
CA TRP A 15 3.58 46.37 2.42
C TRP A 15 4.49 45.14 2.44
N HIS A 16 4.10 44.05 1.78
CA HIS A 16 4.91 42.83 1.70
C HIS A 16 6.23 43.11 0.97
N ARG A 17 6.18 43.83 -0.17
CA ARG A 17 7.39 44.27 -0.89
C ARG A 17 8.30 45.12 -0.01
N LEU A 18 7.74 46.06 0.74
CA LEU A 18 8.51 46.89 1.67
C LEU A 18 9.21 46.03 2.74
N LEU A 19 8.48 45.10 3.38
CA LEU A 19 9.05 44.20 4.39
C LEU A 19 10.15 43.31 3.81
N ILE A 20 9.94 42.75 2.62
CA ILE A 20 10.92 41.88 1.93
C ILE A 20 12.18 42.66 1.59
N THR A 21 12.05 43.88 1.04
CA THR A 21 13.19 44.68 0.56
C THR A 21 13.94 45.42 1.68
N THR A 22 13.36 45.52 2.87
CA THR A 22 13.98 46.22 4.02
C THR A 22 14.24 45.25 5.18
N THR A 23 13.20 44.87 5.91
CA THR A 23 13.28 44.09 7.14
C THR A 23 13.89 42.69 6.95
N LEU A 24 13.65 42.04 5.82
CA LEU A 24 14.14 40.66 5.59
C LEU A 24 15.56 40.59 5.02
N MET A 25 16.15 41.72 4.63
CA MET A 25 17.51 41.76 4.04
C MET A 25 18.62 41.71 5.09
N ASP A 26 18.41 42.32 6.26
CA ASP A 26 19.35 42.24 7.38
C ASP A 26 19.00 41.09 8.32
N TYR A 27 20.01 40.34 8.76
CA TYR A 27 19.81 39.16 9.61
C TYR A 27 19.19 39.51 10.96
N SER A 28 19.59 40.62 11.58
CA SER A 28 19.11 41.00 12.92
C SER A 28 17.64 41.42 12.88
N THR A 29 17.25 42.21 11.86
CA THR A 29 15.87 42.62 11.66
C THR A 29 15.00 41.46 11.20
N LYS A 30 15.53 40.57 10.35
CA LYS A 30 14.84 39.34 9.92
C LYS A 30 14.54 38.44 11.12
N LYS A 31 15.52 38.23 12.01
CA LYS A 31 15.34 37.45 13.23
C LYS A 31 14.29 38.08 14.16
N ALA A 32 14.36 39.39 14.39
CA ALA A 32 13.37 40.10 15.20
C ALA A 32 11.95 40.00 14.62
N MET A 33 11.82 40.15 13.30
CA MET A 33 10.58 39.96 12.55
C MET A 33 10.05 38.54 12.70
N ALA A 34 10.91 37.52 12.56
CA ALA A 34 10.53 36.12 12.69
C ALA A 34 9.98 35.81 14.09
N ILE A 35 10.62 36.32 15.14
CA ILE A 35 10.15 36.18 16.53
C ILE A 35 8.77 36.84 16.71
N LEU A 36 8.58 38.05 16.19
CA LEU A 36 7.29 38.76 16.26
C LEU A 36 6.21 38.03 15.44
N PHE A 37 6.56 37.50 14.28
CA PHE A 37 5.66 36.72 13.44
C PHE A 37 5.21 35.45 14.17
N THR A 38 6.14 34.66 14.71
CA THR A 38 5.82 33.44 15.49
C THR A 38 4.91 33.74 16.68
N LYS A 39 5.20 34.79 17.46
CA LYS A 39 4.35 35.20 18.60
C LYS A 39 2.90 35.51 18.20
N ASN A 40 2.68 36.03 16.99
CA ASN A 40 1.37 36.42 16.48
C ASN A 40 0.78 35.41 15.48
N TYR A 41 1.46 34.28 15.26
CA TYR A 41 1.17 33.33 14.19
C TYR A 41 -0.27 32.85 14.21
N GLY A 42 -0.75 32.39 15.37
CA GLY A 42 -2.11 31.86 15.49
C GLY A 42 -3.21 32.88 15.16
N SER A 43 -3.00 34.17 15.45
CA SER A 43 -3.95 35.22 15.04
C SER A 43 -3.88 35.47 13.54
N ILE A 44 -2.67 35.63 13.00
CA ILE A 44 -2.45 35.89 11.57
C ILE A 44 -3.06 34.79 10.71
N LEU A 45 -2.86 33.52 11.08
CA LEU A 45 -3.39 32.38 10.31
C LEU A 45 -4.89 32.23 10.48
N LYS A 46 -5.47 32.54 11.65
CA LYS A 46 -6.93 32.56 11.81
C LYS A 46 -7.59 33.66 10.99
N ASP A 47 -6.94 34.81 10.86
CA ASP A 47 -7.39 35.88 9.98
C ASP A 47 -7.31 35.43 8.52
N PHE A 48 -6.20 34.82 8.09
CA PHE A 48 -6.07 34.24 6.76
C PHE A 48 -7.13 33.17 6.46
N ILE A 49 -7.41 32.26 7.39
CA ILE A 49 -8.42 31.20 7.22
C ILE A 49 -9.83 31.77 6.95
N ARG A 50 -10.14 32.93 7.54
CA ARG A 50 -11.44 33.63 7.37
C ARG A 50 -11.47 34.60 6.20
N ASP A 51 -10.30 34.92 5.64
CA ASP A 51 -10.12 35.83 4.50
C ASP A 51 -10.50 35.14 3.19
N ASP A 52 -10.85 35.94 2.19
CA ASP A 52 -11.25 35.51 0.83
C ASP A 52 -10.11 35.64 -0.19
N HIS A 53 -9.02 36.31 0.15
CA HIS A 53 -7.86 36.48 -0.74
C HIS A 53 -6.93 35.26 -0.78
N ASP A 54 -6.17 35.09 -1.87
CA ASP A 54 -5.17 34.03 -2.00
C ASP A 54 -4.06 34.14 -0.94
N HIS A 55 -3.44 33.01 -0.62
CA HIS A 55 -2.32 32.94 0.33
C HIS A 55 -1.18 33.90 -0.01
N SER A 56 -0.88 34.08 -1.30
CA SER A 56 0.18 34.98 -1.78
C SER A 56 -0.07 36.46 -1.48
N PHE A 57 -1.32 36.86 -1.19
CA PHE A 57 -1.67 38.21 -0.77
C PHE A 57 -1.88 38.33 0.75
N SER A 58 -1.67 37.26 1.50
CA SER A 58 -1.68 37.28 2.96
C SER A 58 -0.26 37.42 3.49
N ILE A 59 -0.11 38.19 4.58
CA ILE A 59 1.14 38.27 5.33
C ILE A 59 1.61 36.90 5.84
N SER A 60 0.72 35.91 5.94
CA SER A 60 1.09 34.53 6.28
C SER A 60 2.07 33.93 5.28
N SER A 61 2.03 34.34 4.01
CA SER A 61 2.98 33.88 2.98
C SER A 61 4.43 34.24 3.26
N LEU A 62 4.70 35.18 4.17
CA LEU A 62 6.06 35.50 4.60
C LEU A 62 6.72 34.40 5.43
N SER A 63 5.96 33.40 5.88
CA SER A 63 6.47 32.25 6.64
C SER A 63 7.61 31.54 5.91
N VAL A 64 7.51 31.39 4.58
CA VAL A 64 8.54 30.73 3.77
C VAL A 64 9.87 31.49 3.84
N GLN A 65 9.89 32.82 3.87
CA GLN A 65 11.16 33.56 3.98
C GLN A 65 11.70 33.57 5.41
N LEU A 66 10.84 33.43 6.42
CA LEU A 66 11.21 33.49 7.84
C LEU A 66 11.65 32.14 8.40
N TYR A 67 10.93 31.07 8.09
CA TYR A 67 11.11 29.73 8.67
C TYR A 67 12.07 28.84 7.90
N THR A 68 12.44 29.18 6.66
CA THR A 68 13.42 28.39 5.88
C THR A 68 14.87 28.71 6.20
N THR A 69 15.14 29.76 6.98
CA THR A 69 16.53 30.09 7.38
C THR A 69 16.95 29.19 8.55
N PRO A 70 17.91 28.26 8.39
CA PRO A 70 18.15 27.19 9.37
C PRO A 70 18.44 27.70 10.79
N THR A 71 19.33 28.70 10.89
CA THR A 71 19.71 29.30 12.18
C THR A 71 18.56 30.03 12.87
N ILE A 72 17.63 30.61 12.10
CA ILE A 72 16.44 31.26 12.64
C ILE A 72 15.41 30.20 13.03
N ALA A 73 15.17 29.19 12.19
CA ALA A 73 14.22 28.10 12.48
C ALA A 73 14.59 27.36 13.77
N HIS A 74 15.85 26.94 13.92
CA HIS A 74 16.34 26.29 15.14
C HIS A 74 16.21 27.20 16.36
N HIS A 75 16.56 28.49 16.23
CA HIS A 75 16.41 29.46 17.30
C HIS A 75 14.94 29.64 17.72
N LEU A 76 14.02 29.69 16.75
CA LEU A 76 12.59 29.84 16.98
C LEU A 76 11.99 28.60 17.66
N ILE A 77 12.40 27.39 17.27
CA ILE A 77 11.98 26.15 17.94
C ILE A 77 12.51 26.14 19.37
N ALA A 78 13.80 26.43 19.57
CA ALA A 78 14.45 26.34 20.88
C ALA A 78 13.99 27.41 21.88
N LYS A 79 13.79 28.66 21.43
CA LYS A 79 13.58 29.81 22.33
C LYS A 79 12.18 30.41 22.29
N HIS A 80 11.38 30.03 21.30
CA HIS A 80 10.06 30.63 21.05
C HIS A 80 8.98 29.59 20.75
N ASP A 81 9.23 28.30 21.03
CA ASP A 81 8.27 27.20 20.88
C ASP A 81 7.60 27.17 19.49
N ALA A 82 8.32 27.56 18.43
CA ALA A 82 7.69 27.83 17.14
C ALA A 82 6.95 26.61 16.56
N LEU A 83 7.53 25.40 16.66
CA LEU A 83 6.88 24.18 16.22
C LEU A 83 5.58 23.92 17.00
N PHE A 84 5.58 24.13 18.32
CA PHE A 84 4.38 24.03 19.14
C PHE A 84 3.35 25.09 18.74
N VAL A 85 3.72 26.35 18.55
CA VAL A 85 2.80 27.44 18.19
C VAL A 85 2.10 27.16 16.84
N VAL A 86 2.89 26.73 15.85
CA VAL A 86 2.38 26.40 14.51
C VAL A 86 1.46 25.18 14.57
N MET A 87 1.91 24.08 15.19
CA MET A 87 1.10 22.87 15.34
C MET A 87 -0.17 23.09 16.17
N ASN A 88 -0.10 23.88 17.24
CA ASN A 88 -1.25 24.20 18.09
C ASN A 88 -2.32 24.96 17.31
N THR A 89 -1.89 25.87 16.43
CA THR A 89 -2.80 26.61 15.55
C THR A 89 -3.55 25.63 14.64
N PHE A 90 -2.85 24.69 14.00
CA PHE A 90 -3.49 23.69 13.13
C PHE A 90 -4.38 22.71 13.91
N VAL A 91 -3.89 22.14 15.00
CA VAL A 91 -4.66 21.23 15.87
C VAL A 91 -5.93 21.89 16.40
N SER A 92 -5.90 23.21 16.67
CA SER A 92 -7.10 23.93 17.09
C SER A 92 -8.19 24.02 16.02
N GLU A 93 -7.83 23.98 14.73
CA GLU A 93 -8.77 23.92 13.61
C GLU A 93 -9.25 22.48 13.34
N CYS A 94 -8.40 21.48 13.61
CA CYS A 94 -8.76 20.06 13.59
C CYS A 94 -9.73 19.68 14.71
N ASN A 95 -9.54 20.19 15.93
CA ASN A 95 -10.38 19.85 17.10
C ASN A 95 -11.86 20.18 16.89
N ARG A 96 -12.17 21.18 16.06
CA ARG A 96 -13.56 21.56 15.72
C ARG A 96 -14.26 20.54 14.80
N ARG A 97 -13.51 19.58 14.27
CA ARG A 97 -13.95 18.55 13.32
C ARG A 97 -13.75 17.13 13.86
N CYS A 98 -13.51 17.02 15.16
CA CYS A 98 -13.45 15.71 15.78
C CYS A 98 -14.83 15.24 16.19
N ASN A 99 -15.12 13.97 15.94
CA ASN A 99 -16.29 13.28 16.46
C ASN A 99 -16.15 13.04 17.99
N VAL A 100 -17.15 12.39 18.58
CA VAL A 100 -17.19 12.09 20.02
C VAL A 100 -16.04 11.20 20.51
N GLU A 101 -15.42 10.44 19.62
CA GLU A 101 -14.27 9.58 19.90
C GLU A 101 -12.93 10.32 19.74
N GLY A 102 -12.97 11.61 19.39
CA GLY A 102 -11.79 12.42 19.15
C GLY A 102 -11.09 12.14 17.81
N ARG A 103 -11.80 11.51 16.84
CA ARG A 103 -11.29 11.26 15.49
C ARG A 103 -11.80 12.31 14.52
N LEU A 104 -10.97 12.70 13.54
CA LEU A 104 -11.41 13.61 12.49
C LEU A 104 -12.56 13.00 11.70
N GLU A 105 -13.56 13.82 11.39
CA GLU A 105 -14.71 13.44 10.59
C GLU A 105 -15.05 14.60 9.64
N PHE A 106 -15.16 14.30 8.35
CA PHE A 106 -15.40 15.29 7.32
C PHE A 106 -16.77 15.08 6.67
N GLU A 107 -17.62 16.09 6.75
CA GLU A 107 -18.97 16.04 6.18
C GLU A 107 -18.97 16.35 4.68
N ARG A 108 -19.74 15.56 3.91
CA ARG A 108 -19.88 15.69 2.45
C ARG A 108 -20.40 17.05 1.99
N ASN A 109 -21.33 17.65 2.72
CA ASN A 109 -22.07 18.84 2.27
C ASN A 109 -21.31 20.16 2.51
N HIS A 110 -20.15 20.11 3.16
CA HIS A 110 -19.40 21.30 3.53
C HIS A 110 -17.89 21.11 3.28
N LEU A 111 -17.47 21.13 2.01
CA LEU A 111 -16.06 21.34 1.65
C LEU A 111 -15.60 22.69 2.19
N SER A 112 -15.05 22.65 3.40
CA SER A 112 -14.73 23.86 4.13
C SER A 112 -13.48 24.50 3.53
N MET A 113 -13.67 25.57 2.76
CA MET A 113 -12.56 26.40 2.28
C MET A 113 -11.66 26.84 3.43
N ALA A 114 -12.23 27.11 4.61
CA ALA A 114 -11.48 27.39 5.83
C ALA A 114 -10.50 26.25 6.19
N PHE A 115 -10.88 24.98 6.06
CA PHE A 115 -9.97 23.86 6.34
C PHE A 115 -8.90 23.70 5.27
N LYS A 116 -9.27 23.83 3.99
CA LYS A 116 -8.29 23.84 2.88
C LYS A 116 -7.23 24.94 3.09
N ARG A 117 -7.65 26.12 3.57
CA ARG A 117 -6.76 27.23 3.95
C ARG A 117 -5.95 26.92 5.21
N ALA A 118 -6.54 26.27 6.23
CA ALA A 118 -5.82 25.87 7.44
C ALA A 118 -4.67 24.89 7.13
N GLN A 119 -4.82 24.04 6.11
CA GLN A 119 -3.75 23.12 5.69
C GLN A 119 -2.47 23.83 5.19
N PHE A 120 -2.49 25.14 4.89
CA PHE A 120 -1.25 25.89 4.60
C PHE A 120 -0.29 25.92 5.80
N ILE A 121 -0.81 25.77 7.03
CA ILE A 121 -0.01 25.69 8.24
C ILE A 121 0.97 24.49 8.18
N LEU A 122 0.61 23.41 7.48
CA LEU A 122 1.48 22.23 7.34
C LEU A 122 2.72 22.52 6.49
N TYR A 123 2.66 23.47 5.56
CA TYR A 123 3.87 23.93 4.86
C TYR A 123 4.81 24.67 5.81
N ASP A 124 4.27 25.42 6.77
CA ASP A 124 5.09 26.13 7.76
C ASP A 124 5.78 25.16 8.73
N VAL A 125 5.15 24.03 9.04
CA VAL A 125 5.78 22.92 9.77
C VAL A 125 6.94 22.35 8.95
N LYS A 126 6.72 22.07 7.65
CA LYS A 126 7.79 21.64 6.73
C LYS A 126 8.95 22.64 6.73
N TYR A 127 8.68 23.94 6.66
CA TYR A 127 9.74 24.96 6.65
C TYR A 127 10.56 24.96 7.94
N LEU A 128 9.89 24.88 9.12
CA LEU A 128 10.58 24.85 10.41
C LEU A 128 11.47 23.61 10.58
N LEU A 129 11.03 22.46 10.06
CA LEU A 129 11.76 21.21 10.17
C LEU A 129 12.75 20.98 9.02
N GLY A 130 12.66 21.72 7.92
CA GLY A 130 13.39 21.49 6.67
C GLY A 130 14.91 21.57 6.74
N SER A 131 15.49 21.85 7.92
CA SER A 131 16.91 21.73 8.17
C SER A 131 17.14 20.89 9.41
N VAL A 132 17.42 19.60 9.21
CA VAL A 132 17.73 18.67 10.29
C VAL A 132 18.96 19.15 11.06
N PRO A 133 18.90 19.30 12.39
CA PRO A 133 20.02 19.79 13.18
C PRO A 133 21.14 18.75 13.21
N THR A 134 22.39 19.21 13.19
CA THR A 134 23.56 18.33 13.35
C THR A 134 23.80 17.93 14.81
N ALA A 135 23.30 18.73 15.76
CA ALA A 135 23.35 18.48 17.19
C ALA A 135 22.20 19.19 17.90
N PHE A 136 21.82 18.67 19.07
CA PHE A 136 20.80 19.26 19.94
C PHE A 136 21.42 19.93 21.16
N ASP A 137 20.98 21.14 21.47
CA ASP A 137 21.08 21.70 22.82
C ASP A 137 19.80 21.39 23.61
N ASP A 138 19.82 21.65 24.92
CA ASP A 138 18.70 21.33 25.82
C ASP A 138 17.41 22.07 25.46
N ASP A 139 17.50 23.28 24.94
CA ASP A 139 16.33 24.10 24.62
C ASP A 139 15.72 23.70 23.28
N LEU A 140 16.55 23.40 22.28
CA LEU A 140 16.11 22.83 21.00
C LEU A 140 15.45 21.47 21.23
N ARG A 141 16.02 20.62 22.10
CA ARG A 141 15.45 19.33 22.47
C ARG A 141 14.06 19.49 23.07
N LYS A 142 13.91 20.39 24.05
CA LYS A 142 12.62 20.68 24.69
C LYS A 142 11.60 21.25 23.70
N GLY A 143 11.98 22.27 22.93
CA GLY A 143 11.10 22.92 21.97
C GLY A 143 10.62 21.97 20.86
N PHE A 144 11.52 21.12 20.34
CA PHE A 144 11.16 20.08 19.37
C PHE A 144 10.19 19.05 19.97
N LEU A 145 10.52 18.46 21.12
CA LEU A 145 9.65 17.46 21.76
C LEU A 145 8.29 18.04 22.18
N HIS A 146 8.25 19.32 22.56
CA HIS A 146 7.00 20.03 22.86
C HIS A 146 6.13 20.16 21.61
N GLY A 147 6.68 20.57 20.48
CA GLY A 147 5.98 20.59 19.20
C GLY A 147 5.56 19.20 18.70
N LEU A 148 6.43 18.20 18.85
CA LEU A 148 6.15 16.79 18.53
C LEU A 148 4.94 16.26 19.31
N SER A 149 4.74 16.69 20.56
CA SER A 149 3.57 16.27 21.33
C SER A 149 2.24 16.63 20.66
N LEU A 150 2.17 17.79 19.97
CA LEU A 150 1.00 18.20 19.21
C LEU A 150 0.90 17.51 17.85
N MET A 151 2.04 17.21 17.22
CA MET A 151 2.06 16.34 16.05
C MET A 151 1.46 14.98 16.38
N LEU A 152 1.89 14.34 17.47
CA LEU A 152 1.31 13.08 17.93
C LEU A 152 -0.18 13.20 18.25
N ASN A 153 -0.64 14.33 18.78
CA ASN A 153 -2.08 14.57 18.96
C ASN A 153 -2.82 14.60 17.63
N LEU A 154 -2.28 15.27 16.61
CA LEU A 154 -2.84 15.23 15.25
C LEU A 154 -2.87 13.79 14.70
N LEU A 155 -1.79 13.02 14.84
CA LEU A 155 -1.76 11.63 14.38
C LEU A 155 -2.79 10.77 15.12
N VAL A 156 -3.04 11.03 16.41
CA VAL A 156 -4.11 10.37 17.19
C VAL A 156 -5.50 10.75 16.68
N MET A 157 -5.73 12.01 16.28
CA MET A 157 -7.01 12.44 15.70
C MET A 157 -7.25 11.81 14.32
N MET A 158 -6.19 11.52 13.58
CA MET A 158 -6.26 10.86 12.27
C MET A 158 -6.27 9.32 12.37
N GLN A 159 -5.81 8.73 13.47
CA GLN A 159 -5.85 7.28 13.67
C GLN A 159 -7.30 6.82 13.75
N ASP A 160 -7.72 5.91 12.87
CA ASP A 160 -9.11 5.41 12.77
C ASP A 160 -10.14 6.41 12.22
N MET A 161 -9.74 7.56 11.66
CA MET A 161 -10.68 8.43 10.94
C MET A 161 -11.24 7.74 9.68
N ASP A 162 -12.42 8.13 9.23
CA ASP A 162 -13.11 7.56 8.06
C ASP A 162 -13.21 6.01 8.08
N SER A 163 -13.50 5.44 9.25
CA SER A 163 -13.69 4.00 9.40
C SER A 163 -14.91 3.50 8.62
N VAL A 164 -14.76 2.38 7.91
CA VAL A 164 -15.82 1.76 7.10
C VAL A 164 -16.22 0.39 7.64
N VAL A 165 -17.49 0.04 7.47
CA VAL A 165 -18.05 -1.29 7.78
C VAL A 165 -18.57 -1.93 6.49
N ARG A 166 -18.34 -3.23 6.32
CA ARG A 166 -18.76 -3.99 5.15
C ARG A 166 -20.28 -3.94 4.98
N GLN A 167 -20.74 -3.63 3.76
CA GLN A 167 -22.16 -3.66 3.43
C GLN A 167 -22.59 -5.06 2.95
N VAL A 168 -23.52 -5.69 3.68
CA VAL A 168 -24.04 -7.06 3.42
C VAL A 168 -25.50 -7.04 2.94
N GLY A 169 -26.14 -5.86 2.88
CA GLY A 169 -27.52 -5.64 2.46
C GLY A 169 -27.63 -4.77 1.21
N GLN A 170 -28.28 -3.62 1.29
CA GLN A 170 -28.32 -2.72 0.14
C GLN A 170 -26.94 -2.14 -0.18
N HIS A 171 -26.77 -1.70 -1.42
CA HIS A 171 -25.61 -0.89 -1.78
C HIS A 171 -25.66 0.42 -1.00
N MET A 172 -24.49 0.94 -0.67
CA MET A 172 -24.41 2.28 -0.11
C MET A 172 -25.00 3.30 -1.09
N GLU A 173 -26.08 3.95 -0.67
CA GLU A 173 -26.80 4.95 -1.49
C GLU A 173 -26.02 6.26 -1.61
N TYR A 174 -25.28 6.61 -0.56
CA TYR A 174 -24.53 7.86 -0.46
C TYR A 174 -23.05 7.59 -0.22
N GLU A 175 -22.21 7.98 -1.18
CA GLU A 175 -20.76 7.94 -1.01
C GLU A 175 -20.30 8.88 0.12
N PRO A 176 -19.43 8.41 1.06
CA PRO A 176 -18.80 9.26 2.05
C PRO A 176 -17.77 10.20 1.41
N GLU A 177 -17.49 11.32 2.08
CA GLU A 177 -16.36 12.19 1.73
C GLU A 177 -15.06 11.52 2.17
N TRP A 178 -14.05 11.48 1.30
CA TRP A 178 -12.78 10.79 1.56
C TRP A 178 -11.55 11.59 1.11
N GLU A 179 -11.73 12.61 0.28
CA GLU A 179 -10.64 13.37 -0.33
C GLU A 179 -9.94 14.25 0.70
N THR A 180 -10.68 14.84 1.64
CA THR A 180 -10.09 15.75 2.64
C THR A 180 -9.07 15.02 3.52
N ALA A 181 -9.36 13.79 3.92
CA ALA A 181 -8.47 12.93 4.70
C ALA A 181 -7.18 12.59 3.95
N PHE A 182 -7.27 12.22 2.66
CA PHE A 182 -6.09 11.95 1.84
C PHE A 182 -5.27 13.21 1.53
N ASN A 183 -5.93 14.33 1.24
CA ASN A 183 -5.26 15.62 1.06
C ASN A 183 -4.50 16.04 2.33
N LEU A 184 -5.06 15.76 3.51
CA LEU A 184 -4.37 15.97 4.78
C LEU A 184 -3.11 15.08 4.89
N HIS A 185 -3.21 13.79 4.57
CA HIS A 185 -2.06 12.88 4.54
C HIS A 185 -0.95 13.37 3.61
N VAL A 186 -1.28 13.73 2.36
CA VAL A 186 -0.30 14.19 1.36
C VAL A 186 0.45 15.43 1.86
N LYS A 187 -0.27 16.40 2.44
CA LYS A 187 0.34 17.62 2.97
C LYS A 187 1.17 17.36 4.23
N LEU A 188 0.82 16.34 5.02
CA LEU A 188 1.51 15.98 6.25
C LEU A 188 2.74 15.09 6.02
N ALA A 189 2.78 14.32 4.92
CA ALA A 189 3.81 13.31 4.63
C ALA A 189 5.23 13.83 4.85
N HIS A 190 5.59 14.94 4.21
CA HIS A 190 6.91 15.57 4.36
C HIS A 190 7.23 15.98 5.81
N SER A 191 6.25 16.54 6.52
CA SER A 191 6.43 16.92 7.92
C SER A 191 6.66 15.69 8.82
N ILE A 192 6.02 14.55 8.51
CA ILE A 192 6.27 13.27 9.19
C ILE A 192 7.68 12.78 8.91
N THR A 193 8.11 12.73 7.64
CA THR A 193 9.45 12.29 7.24
C THR A 193 10.52 13.13 7.93
N LEU A 194 10.44 14.45 7.83
CA LEU A 194 11.33 15.38 8.53
C LEU A 194 11.35 15.15 10.04
N THR A 195 10.18 14.95 10.66
CA THR A 195 10.10 14.69 12.10
C THR A 195 10.83 13.40 12.48
N LEU A 196 10.71 12.34 11.67
CA LEU A 196 11.44 11.09 11.88
C LEU A 196 12.96 11.29 11.74
N GLU A 197 13.40 12.06 10.74
CA GLU A 197 14.82 12.39 10.55
C GLU A 197 15.40 13.15 11.75
N TRP A 198 14.69 14.16 12.25
CA TRP A 198 15.05 14.87 13.48
C TRP A 198 15.16 13.92 14.68
N CYS A 199 14.21 12.99 14.81
CA CYS A 199 14.26 11.96 15.86
C CYS A 199 15.46 11.01 15.69
N GLY A 200 15.91 10.77 14.46
CA GLY A 200 17.02 9.87 14.12
C GLY A 200 18.43 10.44 14.37
N VAL A 201 18.55 11.73 14.71
CA VAL A 201 19.84 12.41 14.95
C VAL A 201 20.48 12.01 16.29
N GLU A 202 19.74 12.12 17.41
CA GLU A 202 20.27 11.94 18.77
C GLU A 202 19.46 10.88 19.53
N ARG A 203 20.16 9.99 20.25
CA ARG A 203 19.57 8.93 21.09
C ARG A 203 18.48 9.43 22.05
N ALA A 204 18.70 10.56 22.73
CA ALA A 204 17.77 11.07 23.73
C ALA A 204 16.44 11.52 23.10
N VAL A 205 16.49 12.15 21.92
CA VAL A 205 15.32 12.56 21.14
C VAL A 205 14.59 11.34 20.62
N CYS A 206 15.31 10.40 19.99
CA CYS A 206 14.76 9.14 19.49
C CYS A 206 13.99 8.37 20.57
N ALA A 207 14.62 8.17 21.74
CA ALA A 207 14.01 7.46 22.85
C ALA A 207 12.77 8.18 23.39
N SER A 208 12.80 9.51 23.46
CA SER A 208 11.67 10.30 23.95
C SER A 208 10.51 10.28 22.98
N ALA A 209 10.77 10.45 21.68
CA ALA A 209 9.77 10.39 20.62
C ALA A 209 9.10 9.00 20.56
N TYR A 210 9.88 7.92 20.60
CA TYR A 210 9.36 6.56 20.57
C TYR A 210 8.50 6.27 21.80
N ARG A 211 8.97 6.63 23.00
CA ARG A 211 8.19 6.51 24.25
C ARG A 211 6.88 7.29 24.18
N MET A 212 6.91 8.53 23.68
CA MET A 212 5.72 9.37 23.53
C MET A 212 4.73 8.72 22.56
N ALA A 213 5.18 8.23 21.40
CA ALA A 213 4.32 7.59 20.41
C ALA A 213 3.70 6.28 20.94
N LEU A 214 4.50 5.41 21.58
CA LEU A 214 4.01 4.19 22.23
C LEU A 214 2.97 4.51 23.32
N ARG A 215 3.18 5.58 24.09
CA ARG A 215 2.21 6.04 25.08
C ARG A 215 0.89 6.43 24.43
N ARG A 216 0.92 7.25 23.38
CA ARG A 216 -0.30 7.65 22.66
C ARG A 216 -1.02 6.45 22.06
N HIS A 217 -0.28 5.45 21.56
CA HIS A 217 -0.87 4.21 21.04
C HIS A 217 -1.57 3.41 22.14
N ALA A 218 -0.92 3.22 23.29
CA ALA A 218 -1.53 2.55 24.43
C ALA A 218 -2.79 3.29 24.92
N ASP A 219 -2.76 4.63 24.97
CA ASP A 219 -3.89 5.44 25.45
C ASP A 219 -5.15 5.27 24.60
N ILE A 220 -5.03 4.95 23.31
CA ILE A 220 -6.17 4.75 22.39
C ILE A 220 -6.48 3.27 22.10
N ALA A 221 -5.59 2.36 22.52
CA ALA A 221 -5.76 0.94 22.35
C ALA A 221 -6.83 0.40 23.32
N HIS A 222 -7.97 0.02 22.76
CA HIS A 222 -9.06 -0.67 23.46
C HIS A 222 -9.33 -2.00 22.76
N TYR A 223 -8.62 -3.04 23.21
CA TYR A 223 -8.78 -4.39 22.67
C TYR A 223 -9.68 -5.24 23.55
N GLN A 224 -10.45 -6.10 22.91
CA GLN A 224 -11.17 -7.17 23.60
C GLN A 224 -10.17 -8.16 24.23
N PRO A 225 -10.57 -8.89 25.28
CA PRO A 225 -9.75 -9.95 25.86
C PRO A 225 -9.28 -10.94 24.79
N THR A 226 -8.01 -11.31 24.85
CA THR A 226 -7.42 -12.23 23.88
C THR A 226 -8.05 -13.62 23.95
N GLN A 227 -8.09 -14.32 22.82
CA GLN A 227 -8.61 -15.67 22.69
C GLN A 227 -7.50 -16.64 22.29
N LEU A 228 -7.46 -17.82 22.91
CA LEU A 228 -6.54 -18.87 22.47
C LEU A 228 -7.02 -19.43 21.13
N ARG A 229 -6.14 -19.45 20.14
CA ARG A 229 -6.35 -20.10 18.84
C ARG A 229 -5.23 -21.08 18.56
N GLU A 230 -5.57 -22.15 17.86
CA GLU A 230 -4.66 -23.27 17.60
C GLU A 230 -4.49 -23.51 16.10
N LEU A 231 -3.31 -23.97 15.73
CA LEU A 231 -2.96 -24.42 14.39
C LEU A 231 -2.06 -25.65 14.51
N GLY A 232 -2.64 -26.83 14.30
CA GLY A 232 -1.94 -28.09 14.56
C GLY A 232 -1.55 -28.19 16.03
N ASN A 233 -0.24 -28.29 16.31
CA ASN A 233 0.30 -28.36 17.67
C ASN A 233 0.76 -27.00 18.23
N GLN A 234 0.55 -25.92 17.47
CA GLN A 234 0.93 -24.56 17.86
C GLN A 234 -0.30 -23.79 18.34
N SER A 235 -0.11 -22.83 19.23
CA SER A 235 -1.19 -21.98 19.73
C SER A 235 -0.73 -20.55 19.96
N ALA A 236 -1.65 -19.59 19.89
CA ALA A 236 -1.38 -18.19 20.15
C ALA A 236 -2.58 -17.51 20.81
N SER A 237 -2.31 -16.51 21.64
CA SER A 237 -3.33 -15.69 22.28
C SER A 237 -3.64 -14.47 21.41
N VAL A 238 -4.68 -14.57 20.57
CA VAL A 238 -4.97 -13.57 19.53
C VAL A 238 -5.97 -12.52 19.99
N ILE A 239 -5.88 -11.31 19.42
CA ILE A 239 -6.88 -10.25 19.62
C ILE A 239 -8.10 -10.54 18.72
N PRO A 240 -9.28 -10.83 19.29
CA PRO A 240 -10.47 -11.09 18.49
C PRO A 240 -10.96 -9.78 17.87
N TYR A 241 -11.15 -9.80 16.55
CA TYR A 241 -11.74 -8.71 15.79
C TYR A 241 -12.12 -9.24 14.40
N ASP A 242 -13.41 -9.16 14.04
CA ASP A 242 -13.96 -9.62 12.77
C ASP A 242 -14.03 -8.46 11.77
N VAL A 243 -13.03 -8.38 10.90
CA VAL A 243 -12.92 -7.34 9.86
C VAL A 243 -14.14 -7.33 8.93
N SER A 244 -14.85 -8.44 8.77
CA SER A 244 -16.03 -8.49 7.90
C SER A 244 -17.27 -7.84 8.53
N LYS A 245 -17.24 -7.52 9.83
CA LYS A 245 -18.37 -6.98 10.59
C LYS A 245 -18.04 -5.70 11.37
N GLU A 246 -16.78 -5.48 11.72
CA GLU A 246 -16.35 -4.36 12.56
C GLU A 246 -15.73 -3.20 11.75
N PRO A 247 -15.70 -1.96 12.27
CA PRO A 247 -15.25 -0.77 11.52
C PRO A 247 -13.73 -0.69 11.31
N VAL A 248 -13.28 -0.68 10.06
CA VAL A 248 -11.85 -0.61 9.71
C VAL A 248 -11.55 0.66 8.93
N SER A 249 -10.44 1.32 9.28
CA SER A 249 -9.89 2.46 8.55
C SER A 249 -8.53 2.15 7.91
N VAL A 250 -8.25 2.78 6.77
CA VAL A 250 -6.92 2.84 6.13
C VAL A 250 -6.02 3.92 6.73
N HIS A 251 -6.56 4.80 7.59
CA HIS A 251 -5.85 5.90 8.20
C HIS A 251 -5.20 5.44 9.53
N ARG A 252 -3.93 5.02 9.45
CA ARG A 252 -3.11 4.50 10.56
C ARG A 252 -1.84 5.33 10.89
N PRO A 253 -1.87 6.68 10.83
CA PRO A 253 -0.63 7.47 10.87
C PRO A 253 0.17 7.34 12.17
N LEU A 254 -0.47 7.14 13.33
CA LEU A 254 0.27 6.96 14.58
C LEU A 254 1.05 5.64 14.57
N SER A 255 0.40 4.54 14.16
CA SER A 255 1.05 3.24 14.05
C SER A 255 2.21 3.28 13.05
N ARG A 256 2.01 3.95 11.90
CA ARG A 256 3.05 4.15 10.88
C ARG A 256 4.21 5.01 11.35
N PHE A 257 3.94 6.04 12.14
CA PHE A 257 4.98 6.86 12.76
C PHE A 257 5.84 6.06 13.74
N ILE A 258 5.22 5.16 14.52
CA ILE A 258 5.94 4.22 15.40
C ILE A 258 6.85 3.31 14.56
N ALA A 259 6.36 2.77 13.44
CA ALA A 259 7.18 1.96 12.53
C ALA A 259 8.38 2.74 11.99
N GLY A 260 8.19 4.00 11.60
CA GLY A 260 9.28 4.89 11.17
C GLY A 260 10.32 5.15 12.26
N LEU A 261 9.89 5.46 13.48
CA LEU A 261 10.80 5.65 14.61
C LEU A 261 11.57 4.36 14.98
N HIS A 262 10.93 3.20 14.84
CA HIS A 262 11.53 1.91 15.17
C HIS A 262 12.81 1.64 14.35
N LEU A 263 12.82 2.06 13.08
CA LEU A 263 14.00 1.92 12.20
C LEU A 263 15.24 2.69 12.70
N HIS A 264 15.06 3.70 13.55
CA HIS A 264 16.17 4.47 14.12
C HIS A 264 16.73 3.90 15.42
N LEU A 265 16.03 2.97 16.09
CA LEU A 265 16.40 2.51 17.43
C LEU A 265 17.79 1.86 17.45
N HIS A 266 18.06 0.97 16.48
CA HIS A 266 19.30 0.20 16.44
C HIS A 266 20.53 1.09 16.29
N LYS A 267 20.46 2.14 15.46
CA LYS A 267 21.52 3.15 15.30
C LYS A 267 21.94 3.79 16.63
N HIS A 268 21.02 3.86 17.59
CA HIS A 268 21.21 4.47 18.90
C HIS A 268 21.41 3.45 20.04
N GLY A 269 21.66 2.18 19.70
CA GLY A 269 21.81 1.10 20.68
C GLY A 269 20.53 0.83 21.48
N LEU A 270 19.37 1.14 20.90
CA LEU A 270 18.05 0.88 21.48
C LEU A 270 17.39 -0.32 20.78
N SER A 271 16.50 -0.99 21.49
CA SER A 271 15.61 -2.01 20.97
C SER A 271 14.22 -1.84 21.58
N PHE A 272 13.21 -2.53 21.05
CA PHE A 272 11.87 -2.50 21.63
C PHE A 272 11.85 -2.85 23.12
N HIS A 273 12.76 -3.72 23.58
CA HIS A 273 12.90 -4.16 24.97
C HIS A 273 13.79 -3.25 25.84
N SER A 274 14.27 -2.11 25.32
CA SER A 274 15.02 -1.14 26.11
C SER A 274 14.19 -0.60 27.29
N LYS A 275 14.82 -0.49 28.47
CA LYS A 275 14.18 -0.06 29.73
C LYS A 275 13.60 1.35 29.64
N GLU A 276 14.13 2.18 28.75
CA GLU A 276 13.64 3.51 28.45
C GLU A 276 12.18 3.54 28.02
N PHE A 277 11.64 2.44 27.52
CA PHE A 277 10.26 2.34 27.06
C PHE A 277 9.32 1.71 28.08
N ASP A 278 9.87 1.20 29.18
CA ASP A 278 9.08 0.60 30.25
C ASP A 278 8.41 1.70 31.08
N ARG A 279 7.22 1.39 31.56
CA ARG A 279 6.33 2.32 32.26
C ARG A 279 5.91 1.73 33.59
N GLN A 280 5.87 2.57 34.62
CA GLN A 280 5.41 2.17 35.95
C GLN A 280 3.87 2.18 36.05
N ASP A 281 3.21 3.04 35.28
CA ASP A 281 1.77 3.32 35.36
C ASP A 281 0.92 2.39 34.49
N ARG A 282 1.38 2.08 33.27
CA ARG A 282 0.72 1.16 32.33
C ARG A 282 1.77 0.55 31.41
N PRO A 283 1.77 -0.77 31.15
CA PRO A 283 2.74 -1.36 30.23
C PRO A 283 2.71 -0.70 28.86
N LYS A 284 3.86 -0.67 28.19
CA LYS A 284 3.93 -0.31 26.76
C LYS A 284 3.16 -1.34 25.93
N PRO A 285 2.61 -0.98 24.76
CA PRO A 285 1.83 -1.91 23.97
C PRO A 285 2.68 -3.10 23.54
N SER A 286 2.09 -4.29 23.50
CA SER A 286 2.78 -5.50 23.04
C SER A 286 3.03 -5.45 21.51
N PRO A 287 3.95 -6.26 20.97
CA PRO A 287 4.13 -6.36 19.52
C PRO A 287 2.83 -6.73 18.77
N GLU A 288 1.99 -7.60 19.35
CA GLU A 288 0.69 -7.99 18.81
C GLU A 288 -0.28 -6.79 18.75
N GLU A 289 -0.31 -5.98 19.82
CA GLU A 289 -1.09 -4.75 19.86
C GLU A 289 -0.59 -3.70 18.86
N LEU A 290 0.72 -3.65 18.60
CA LEU A 290 1.31 -2.72 17.62
C LEU A 290 0.94 -3.08 16.18
N ILE A 291 0.92 -4.36 15.82
CA ILE A 291 0.57 -4.79 14.46
C ILE A 291 -0.94 -4.81 14.21
N GLU A 292 -1.75 -5.00 15.25
CA GLU A 292 -3.19 -5.23 15.14
C GLU A 292 -3.94 -4.20 14.26
N PRO A 293 -3.73 -2.87 14.39
CA PRO A 293 -4.41 -1.88 13.55
C PRO A 293 -4.13 -2.05 12.04
N LEU A 294 -2.90 -2.41 11.69
CA LEU A 294 -2.45 -2.50 10.30
C LEU A 294 -2.77 -3.88 9.72
N LEU A 295 -2.76 -4.91 10.57
CA LEU A 295 -3.25 -6.24 10.22
C LEU A 295 -4.75 -6.21 9.90
N ARG A 296 -5.56 -5.40 10.61
CA ARG A 296 -6.97 -5.13 10.25
C ARG A 296 -7.08 -4.47 8.87
N THR A 297 -6.30 -3.43 8.61
CA THR A 297 -6.27 -2.75 7.31
C THR A 297 -5.89 -3.71 6.18
N SER A 298 -4.85 -4.54 6.36
CA SER A 298 -4.42 -5.54 5.38
C SER A 298 -5.50 -6.59 5.12
N ALA A 299 -6.14 -7.10 6.16
CA ALA A 299 -7.23 -8.07 6.02
C ALA A 299 -8.45 -7.44 5.32
N MET A 300 -8.78 -6.17 5.58
CA MET A 300 -9.86 -5.46 4.89
C MET A 300 -9.55 -5.34 3.39
N ILE A 301 -8.33 -4.95 3.02
CA ILE A 301 -7.90 -4.87 1.62
C ILE A 301 -7.99 -6.24 0.95
N ALA A 302 -7.54 -7.31 1.63
CA ALA A 302 -7.67 -8.68 1.15
C ALA A 302 -9.14 -9.07 0.90
N GLN A 303 -10.05 -8.72 1.82
CA GLN A 303 -11.48 -8.97 1.64
C GLN A 303 -12.08 -8.16 0.48
N VAL A 304 -11.64 -6.91 0.27
CA VAL A 304 -12.05 -6.09 -0.88
C VAL A 304 -11.60 -6.74 -2.19
N HIS A 305 -10.34 -7.18 -2.23
CA HIS A 305 -9.74 -7.93 -3.34
C HIS A 305 -10.45 -9.27 -3.61
N ALA A 306 -10.94 -9.94 -2.57
CA ALA A 306 -11.77 -11.14 -2.67
C ALA A 306 -13.20 -10.83 -3.18
N GLY A 307 -13.60 -9.56 -3.29
CA GLY A 307 -14.92 -9.16 -3.76
C GLY A 307 -15.99 -9.07 -2.66
N MET A 308 -15.61 -9.20 -1.39
CA MET A 308 -16.56 -9.20 -0.27
C MET A 308 -17.18 -7.82 -0.01
N TRP A 309 -16.54 -6.74 -0.45
CA TRP A 309 -16.90 -5.33 -0.17
C TRP A 309 -17.49 -4.59 -1.36
N ARG A 310 -17.98 -5.28 -2.40
CA ARG A 310 -18.51 -4.66 -3.64
C ARG A 310 -19.64 -3.66 -3.42
N ARG A 311 -20.33 -3.75 -2.28
CA ARG A 311 -21.49 -2.91 -1.94
C ARG A 311 -21.10 -1.61 -1.21
N ASN A 312 -19.81 -1.42 -0.90
CA ASN A 312 -19.26 -0.27 -0.17
C ASN A 312 -18.95 0.95 -1.06
N GLY A 313 -19.44 1.01 -2.30
CA GLY A 313 -19.29 2.19 -3.15
C GLY A 313 -17.88 2.43 -3.69
N PHE A 314 -17.74 3.49 -4.48
CA PHE A 314 -16.47 3.90 -5.10
C PHE A 314 -15.55 4.64 -4.13
N ALA A 315 -16.07 5.28 -3.07
CA ALA A 315 -15.23 5.98 -2.10
C ALA A 315 -14.19 5.05 -1.48
N LEU A 316 -14.59 3.84 -1.09
CA LEU A 316 -13.65 2.84 -0.58
C LEU A 316 -12.59 2.46 -1.61
N LEU A 317 -12.99 2.21 -2.86
CA LEU A 317 -12.05 1.87 -3.93
C LEU A 317 -11.06 3.01 -4.20
N ASN A 318 -11.52 4.26 -4.17
CA ASN A 318 -10.65 5.43 -4.32
C ASN A 318 -9.67 5.56 -3.15
N GLN A 319 -10.11 5.35 -1.91
CA GLN A 319 -9.21 5.31 -0.75
C GLN A 319 -8.11 4.25 -0.93
N LEU A 320 -8.48 3.04 -1.39
CA LEU A 320 -7.51 1.98 -1.64
C LEU A 320 -6.54 2.29 -2.79
N TYR A 321 -7.02 2.98 -3.83
CA TYR A 321 -6.17 3.45 -4.92
C TYR A 321 -5.10 4.43 -4.39
N PHE A 322 -5.50 5.45 -3.63
CA PHE A 322 -4.54 6.41 -3.08
C PHE A 322 -3.62 5.81 -2.02
N TYR A 323 -4.08 4.84 -1.25
CA TYR A 323 -3.25 4.11 -0.29
C TYR A 323 -2.04 3.41 -0.94
N HIS A 324 -2.20 2.86 -2.15
CA HIS A 324 -1.12 2.23 -2.93
C HIS A 324 -0.41 3.21 -3.88
N ASN A 325 -0.96 4.40 -4.11
CA ASN A 325 -0.40 5.36 -5.05
C ASN A 325 0.96 5.90 -4.57
N VAL A 326 1.90 6.09 -5.49
CA VAL A 326 3.26 6.59 -5.23
C VAL A 326 3.31 7.87 -4.39
N LYS A 327 2.29 8.75 -4.50
CA LYS A 327 2.20 10.00 -3.73
C LYS A 327 2.00 9.80 -2.23
N CYS A 328 1.45 8.66 -1.82
CA CYS A 328 1.10 8.38 -0.43
C CYS A 328 1.77 7.12 0.13
N ARG A 329 2.09 6.15 -0.73
CA ARG A 329 2.47 4.78 -0.32
C ARG A 329 3.64 4.76 0.68
N THR A 330 4.63 5.64 0.52
CA THR A 330 5.82 5.73 1.38
C THR A 330 5.48 5.96 2.85
N GLU A 331 4.46 6.78 3.14
CA GLU A 331 4.00 7.08 4.51
C GLU A 331 2.68 6.37 4.84
N MET A 332 2.25 5.43 4.00
CA MET A 332 1.07 4.58 4.18
C MET A 332 1.45 3.10 4.06
N TYR A 333 1.24 2.51 2.88
CA TYR A 333 1.44 1.07 2.65
C TYR A 333 2.83 0.57 3.04
N ASP A 334 3.90 1.30 2.70
CA ASP A 334 5.27 0.88 2.98
C ASP A 334 5.53 0.83 4.49
N ARG A 335 4.96 1.78 5.25
CA ARG A 335 5.03 1.77 6.72
C ARG A 335 4.21 0.65 7.33
N ASP A 336 3.12 0.23 6.68
CA ASP A 336 2.32 -0.91 7.11
C ASP A 336 3.14 -2.21 6.97
N VAL A 337 3.85 -2.37 5.84
CA VAL A 337 4.79 -3.49 5.63
C VAL A 337 5.89 -3.49 6.69
N VAL A 338 6.53 -2.33 6.96
CA VAL A 338 7.57 -2.22 8.00
C VAL A 338 7.03 -2.62 9.37
N MET A 339 5.83 -2.19 9.76
CA MET A 339 5.24 -2.61 11.04
C MET A 339 4.97 -4.12 11.10
N MET A 340 4.49 -4.71 10.01
CA MET A 340 4.30 -6.16 9.95
C MET A 340 5.64 -6.91 10.06
N GLN A 341 6.72 -6.39 9.48
CA GLN A 341 8.07 -6.92 9.65
C GLN A 341 8.62 -6.75 11.07
N ILE A 342 8.29 -5.62 11.73
CA ILE A 342 8.60 -5.41 13.16
C ILE A 342 7.90 -6.48 13.99
N GLY A 343 6.60 -6.71 13.77
CA GLY A 343 5.85 -7.77 14.43
C GLY A 343 6.44 -9.15 14.18
N ALA A 344 6.74 -9.49 12.93
CA ALA A 344 7.34 -10.78 12.56
C ALA A 344 8.74 -11.00 13.16
N SER A 345 9.42 -9.93 13.57
CA SER A 345 10.74 -10.00 14.21
C SER A 345 10.68 -10.01 15.75
N LEU A 346 9.56 -9.57 16.33
CA LEU A 346 9.37 -9.47 17.79
C LEU A 346 8.44 -10.55 18.36
N ILE A 347 7.51 -11.06 17.56
CA ILE A 347 6.56 -12.13 17.92
C ILE A 347 7.18 -13.47 17.52
N GLU A 348 6.94 -14.52 18.30
CA GLU A 348 7.35 -15.88 17.93
C GLU A 348 6.74 -16.26 16.56
N SER A 349 7.52 -16.92 15.70
CA SER A 349 7.14 -17.10 14.29
C SER A 349 5.86 -17.92 14.09
N ASN A 350 5.59 -18.94 14.91
CA ASN A 350 4.33 -19.68 14.86
C ASN A 350 3.16 -18.81 15.32
N GLU A 351 3.32 -18.09 16.43
CA GLU A 351 2.30 -17.17 16.94
C GLU A 351 1.95 -16.10 15.90
N PHE A 352 2.96 -15.49 15.27
CA PHE A 352 2.75 -14.48 14.22
C PHE A 352 1.88 -15.02 13.08
N ILE A 353 2.18 -16.22 12.58
CA ILE A 353 1.38 -16.86 11.52
C ILE A 353 -0.07 -17.08 11.99
N ILE A 354 -0.27 -17.53 13.24
CA ILE A 354 -1.61 -17.72 13.82
C ILE A 354 -2.36 -16.39 13.94
N HIS A 355 -1.70 -15.30 14.36
CA HIS A 355 -2.31 -13.96 14.41
C HIS A 355 -2.81 -13.51 13.03
N VAL A 356 -1.98 -13.68 11.99
CA VAL A 356 -2.35 -13.30 10.62
C VAL A 356 -3.47 -14.21 10.08
N LEU A 357 -3.38 -15.53 10.24
CA LEU A 357 -4.43 -16.47 9.84
C LEU A 357 -5.76 -16.17 10.53
N ASN A 358 -5.73 -15.86 11.82
CA ASN A 358 -6.92 -15.48 12.58
C ASN A 358 -7.56 -14.21 12.00
N LYS A 359 -6.79 -13.15 11.72
CA LYS A 359 -7.36 -11.92 11.15
C LYS A 359 -7.97 -12.13 9.77
N TYR A 360 -7.34 -12.98 8.96
CA TYR A 360 -7.81 -13.34 7.63
C TYR A 360 -9.00 -14.34 7.67
N ASN A 361 -9.40 -14.80 8.86
CA ASN A 361 -10.44 -15.81 9.07
C ASN A 361 -10.14 -17.13 8.35
N LEU A 362 -8.87 -17.58 8.40
CA LEU A 362 -8.36 -18.76 7.68
C LEU A 362 -7.95 -19.91 8.60
N LEU A 363 -8.21 -19.84 9.92
CA LEU A 363 -7.89 -20.94 10.84
C LEU A 363 -8.67 -22.21 10.51
N GLU A 364 -9.98 -22.08 10.25
CA GLU A 364 -10.82 -23.22 9.83
C GLU A 364 -10.36 -23.78 8.48
N TRP A 365 -9.93 -22.91 7.56
CA TRP A 365 -9.35 -23.33 6.28
C TRP A 365 -8.07 -24.16 6.45
N ALA A 366 -7.29 -23.90 7.50
CA ALA A 366 -6.05 -24.64 7.74
C ALA A 366 -6.27 -26.00 8.42
N ALA A 367 -7.51 -26.32 8.83
CA ALA A 367 -7.88 -27.59 9.44
C ALA A 367 -7.93 -28.75 8.44
N ASP A 368 -7.68 -29.96 8.93
CA ASP A 368 -7.57 -31.20 8.15
C ASP A 368 -8.88 -31.63 7.50
N ASP A 369 -10.00 -31.30 8.14
CA ASP A 369 -11.36 -31.70 7.77
C ASP A 369 -12.11 -30.65 6.94
N PHE A 370 -11.47 -29.51 6.61
CA PHE A 370 -12.11 -28.42 5.86
C PHE A 370 -12.75 -28.85 4.54
N GLU A 371 -12.11 -29.75 3.78
CA GLU A 371 -12.66 -30.25 2.51
C GLU A 371 -13.89 -31.16 2.70
N GLN A 372 -14.12 -31.65 3.92
CA GLN A 372 -15.28 -32.46 4.29
C GLN A 372 -16.46 -31.58 4.76
N THR A 373 -16.19 -30.32 5.11
CA THR A 373 -17.21 -29.37 5.55
C THR A 373 -18.06 -28.89 4.36
N GLN A 374 -19.38 -28.85 4.55
CA GLN A 374 -20.29 -28.27 3.57
C GLN A 374 -20.25 -26.74 3.67
N ILE A 375 -19.53 -26.12 2.74
CA ILE A 375 -19.42 -24.66 2.60
C ILE A 375 -20.11 -24.24 1.30
N GLU A 376 -20.87 -23.15 1.38
CA GLU A 376 -21.50 -22.48 0.24
C GLU A 376 -20.47 -22.03 -0.80
N ASP A 377 -20.81 -22.14 -2.08
CA ASP A 377 -19.83 -21.90 -3.16
C ASP A 377 -19.27 -20.48 -3.18
N ASP A 378 -20.06 -19.47 -2.83
CA ASP A 378 -19.58 -18.08 -2.76
C ASP A 378 -18.60 -17.87 -1.59
N THR A 379 -18.89 -18.45 -0.43
CA THR A 379 -17.97 -18.44 0.73
C THR A 379 -16.67 -19.18 0.41
N LEU A 380 -16.75 -20.29 -0.32
CA LEU A 380 -15.57 -21.01 -0.79
C LEU A 380 -14.73 -20.17 -1.76
N ARG A 381 -15.35 -19.47 -2.71
CA ARG A 381 -14.63 -18.55 -3.63
C ARG A 381 -13.93 -17.43 -2.89
N HIS A 382 -14.60 -16.80 -1.92
CA HIS A 382 -13.97 -15.80 -1.06
C HIS A 382 -12.79 -16.41 -0.29
N THR A 383 -12.94 -17.61 0.26
CA THR A 383 -11.87 -18.31 0.98
C THR A 383 -10.65 -18.56 0.08
N ILE A 384 -10.86 -19.02 -1.16
CA ILE A 384 -9.78 -19.21 -2.15
C ILE A 384 -9.00 -17.91 -2.34
N SER A 385 -9.69 -16.80 -2.60
CA SER A 385 -9.06 -15.49 -2.76
C SER A 385 -8.37 -15.00 -1.49
N MET A 386 -8.98 -15.21 -0.31
CA MET A 386 -8.38 -14.80 0.97
C MET A 386 -7.07 -15.54 1.25
N VAL A 387 -6.96 -16.82 0.88
CA VAL A 387 -5.71 -17.58 0.98
C VAL A 387 -4.66 -17.03 0.02
N GLU A 388 -5.04 -16.63 -1.20
CA GLU A 388 -4.12 -15.97 -2.13
C GLU A 388 -3.57 -14.66 -1.56
N GLU A 389 -4.44 -13.83 -0.97
CA GLU A 389 -4.03 -12.56 -0.37
C GLU A 389 -3.19 -12.78 0.91
N PHE A 390 -3.49 -13.81 1.71
CA PHE A 390 -2.67 -14.21 2.87
C PHE A 390 -1.25 -14.61 2.46
N LEU A 391 -1.12 -15.48 1.45
CA LEU A 391 0.18 -15.89 0.91
C LEU A 391 0.93 -14.68 0.31
N GLY A 392 0.20 -13.78 -0.35
CA GLY A 392 0.74 -12.52 -0.87
C GLY A 392 1.32 -11.64 0.23
N LEU A 393 0.61 -11.49 1.36
CA LEU A 393 1.11 -10.75 2.51
C LEU A 393 2.41 -11.36 3.06
N LEU A 394 2.49 -12.69 3.18
CA LEU A 394 3.74 -13.35 3.62
C LEU A 394 4.90 -13.11 2.65
N ILE A 395 4.63 -13.12 1.34
CA ILE A 395 5.64 -12.80 0.31
C ILE A 395 6.16 -11.38 0.50
N THR A 396 5.27 -10.40 0.69
CA THR A 396 5.65 -9.01 0.94
C THR A 396 6.45 -8.87 2.22
N ILE A 397 6.00 -9.45 3.33
CA ILE A 397 6.70 -9.35 4.63
C ILE A 397 8.12 -9.91 4.52
N VAL A 398 8.32 -11.08 3.89
CA VAL A 398 9.63 -11.73 3.78
C VAL A 398 10.52 -11.06 2.72
N GLY A 399 9.95 -10.64 1.59
CA GLY A 399 10.66 -10.17 0.41
C GLY A 399 11.03 -8.69 0.41
N SER A 400 10.23 -7.83 1.06
CA SER A 400 10.41 -6.37 1.05
C SER A 400 11.55 -5.90 1.96
N ARG A 401 12.79 -6.24 1.59
CA ARG A 401 14.01 -5.92 2.35
C ARG A 401 14.81 -4.74 1.82
N TYR A 402 14.40 -4.15 0.69
CA TYR A 402 15.03 -2.96 0.12
C TYR A 402 14.60 -1.66 0.84
N VAL A 403 14.53 -1.71 2.17
CA VAL A 403 14.19 -0.57 3.04
C VAL A 403 15.32 -0.36 4.04
N PRO A 404 16.02 0.79 4.03
CA PRO A 404 17.08 1.06 4.99
C PRO A 404 16.61 0.91 6.43
N GLY A 405 17.35 0.14 7.23
CA GLY A 405 16.99 -0.18 8.61
C GLY A 405 16.25 -1.52 8.76
N VAL A 406 15.56 -2.00 7.71
CA VAL A 406 15.05 -3.38 7.63
C VAL A 406 16.11 -4.29 7.02
N GLY A 407 16.55 -3.97 5.80
CA GLY A 407 17.69 -4.59 5.15
C GLY A 407 18.96 -3.73 5.26
N GLU A 408 20.11 -4.37 5.12
CA GLU A 408 21.42 -3.74 4.97
C GLU A 408 21.54 -3.18 3.54
N VAL A 409 20.78 -2.12 3.27
CA VAL A 409 20.73 -1.43 1.97
C VAL A 409 20.76 0.08 2.14
N THR A 410 21.18 0.76 1.09
CA THR A 410 21.18 2.22 0.95
C THR A 410 19.90 2.72 0.29
N ASN A 411 19.63 4.03 0.40
CA ASN A 411 18.53 4.67 -0.34
C ASN A 411 18.71 4.54 -1.86
N GLU A 412 19.95 4.57 -2.36
CA GLU A 412 20.24 4.39 -3.79
C GLU A 412 19.88 2.98 -4.26
N GLU A 413 20.20 1.94 -3.49
CA GLU A 413 19.82 0.55 -3.81
C GLU A 413 18.31 0.35 -3.79
N ARG A 414 17.59 1.00 -2.86
CA ARG A 414 16.13 1.03 -2.88
C ARG A 414 15.60 1.63 -4.18
N THR A 415 16.10 2.78 -4.60
CA THR A 415 15.69 3.42 -5.86
C THR A 415 16.07 2.57 -7.07
N LYS A 416 17.25 1.93 -7.07
CA LYS A 416 17.66 0.97 -8.12
C LYS A 416 16.65 -0.17 -8.23
N LYS A 417 16.23 -0.75 -7.09
CA LYS A 417 15.24 -1.85 -7.09
C LYS A 417 13.92 -1.42 -7.74
N GLU A 418 13.38 -0.25 -7.40
CA GLU A 418 12.16 0.30 -8.03
C GLU A 418 12.30 0.41 -9.55
N ILE A 419 13.41 0.99 -10.03
CA ILE A 419 13.66 1.19 -11.47
C ILE A 419 13.81 -0.15 -12.19
N ILE A 420 14.51 -1.11 -11.58
CA ILE A 420 14.66 -2.46 -12.14
C ILE A 420 13.29 -3.09 -12.34
N GLN A 421 12.42 -3.08 -11.32
CA GLN A 421 11.10 -3.69 -11.40
C GLN A 421 10.21 -2.97 -12.43
N MET A 422 10.19 -1.64 -12.46
CA MET A 422 9.46 -0.89 -13.50
C MET A 422 9.91 -1.27 -14.92
N LEU A 423 11.21 -1.40 -15.16
CA LEU A 423 11.75 -1.76 -16.47
C LEU A 423 11.62 -3.27 -16.81
N CYS A 424 11.32 -4.11 -15.81
CA CYS A 424 10.84 -5.47 -16.03
C CYS A 424 9.40 -5.50 -16.58
N VAL A 425 8.58 -4.49 -16.30
CA VAL A 425 7.24 -4.37 -16.90
C VAL A 425 7.34 -3.97 -18.37
N LYS A 426 8.07 -2.87 -18.67
CA LYS A 426 8.27 -2.37 -20.04
C LYS A 426 9.41 -1.35 -20.11
N PRO A 427 10.02 -1.12 -21.28
CA PRO A 427 10.83 0.07 -21.52
C PRO A 427 10.02 1.36 -21.31
N MET A 428 10.61 2.37 -20.65
CA MET A 428 9.92 3.60 -20.29
C MET A 428 10.74 4.86 -20.63
N PRO A 429 10.10 5.98 -21.03
CA PRO A 429 10.79 7.26 -21.12
C PRO A 429 11.13 7.81 -19.74
N HIS A 430 12.10 8.73 -19.69
CA HIS A 430 12.54 9.39 -18.45
C HIS A 430 11.40 9.93 -17.59
N SER A 431 10.49 10.70 -18.20
CA SER A 431 9.38 11.35 -17.50
C SER A 431 8.40 10.37 -16.87
N GLU A 432 8.23 9.19 -17.47
CA GLU A 432 7.34 8.15 -16.92
C GLU A 432 8.00 7.46 -15.73
N LEU A 433 9.29 7.12 -15.83
CA LEU A 433 10.05 6.58 -14.68
C LEU A 433 10.05 7.55 -13.50
N ASN A 434 10.31 8.84 -13.76
CA ASN A 434 10.37 9.83 -12.69
C ASN A 434 9.02 9.97 -11.96
N ARG A 435 7.90 9.94 -12.68
CA ARG A 435 6.56 10.05 -12.08
C ARG A 435 6.16 8.83 -11.26
N SER A 436 6.75 7.67 -11.54
CA SER A 436 6.46 6.42 -10.87
C SER A 436 7.34 6.18 -9.63
N LEU A 437 8.30 7.06 -9.35
CA LEU A 437 9.14 7.04 -8.16
C LEU A 437 8.62 8.02 -7.09
N PRO A 438 8.81 7.70 -5.80
CA PRO A 438 8.50 8.64 -4.74
C PRO A 438 9.45 9.85 -4.79
N GLU A 439 8.92 11.03 -4.51
CA GLU A 439 9.68 12.27 -4.38
C GLU A 439 10.16 12.45 -2.92
N ASP A 440 11.34 13.00 -2.75
CA ASP A 440 11.87 13.46 -1.47
C ASP A 440 11.45 14.91 -1.15
N GLU A 441 12.00 15.47 -0.08
CA GLU A 441 11.66 16.81 0.40
C GLU A 441 12.02 17.96 -0.54
N LEU A 442 13.01 17.71 -1.41
CA LEU A 442 13.50 18.60 -2.46
C LEU A 442 12.75 18.37 -3.79
N HIS A 443 11.78 17.46 -3.82
CA HIS A 443 11.07 16.98 -5.01
C HIS A 443 11.98 16.23 -6.00
N GLU A 444 13.03 15.58 -5.47
CA GLU A 444 13.90 14.71 -6.24
C GLU A 444 13.53 13.24 -6.00
N THR A 445 13.68 12.41 -7.03
CA THR A 445 13.35 10.96 -6.94
C THR A 445 14.59 10.08 -6.75
N GLY A 446 15.79 10.67 -6.88
CA GLY A 446 17.05 9.95 -6.97
C GLY A 446 17.29 9.22 -8.30
N LEU A 447 16.40 9.36 -9.30
CA LEU A 447 16.52 8.70 -10.60
C LEU A 447 17.85 8.99 -11.30
N GLU A 448 18.25 10.27 -11.35
CA GLU A 448 19.48 10.70 -12.04
C GLU A 448 20.74 10.04 -11.48
N ALA A 449 20.78 9.83 -10.16
CA ALA A 449 21.93 9.26 -9.48
C ALA A 449 22.19 7.82 -9.92
N VAL A 450 21.15 7.05 -10.26
CA VAL A 450 21.25 5.59 -10.42
C VAL A 450 20.86 5.04 -11.80
N ILE A 451 20.17 5.82 -12.64
CA ILE A 451 19.60 5.33 -13.91
C ILE A 451 20.64 4.73 -14.86
N HIS A 452 21.84 5.32 -14.90
CA HIS A 452 22.93 4.88 -15.76
C HIS A 452 23.51 3.52 -15.34
N GLU A 453 23.33 3.10 -14.08
CA GLU A 453 23.75 1.79 -13.60
C GLU A 453 22.76 0.71 -14.01
N VAL A 454 21.46 1.00 -13.98
CA VAL A 454 20.39 0.01 -14.16
C VAL A 454 19.86 -0.10 -15.60
N ALA A 455 19.97 0.96 -16.41
CA ALA A 455 19.34 1.00 -17.71
C ALA A 455 20.25 1.54 -18.82
N GLU A 456 19.93 1.15 -20.06
CA GLU A 456 20.51 1.69 -21.29
C GLU A 456 19.49 2.57 -22.00
N PHE A 457 19.91 3.76 -22.43
CA PHE A 457 19.06 4.68 -23.17
C PHE A 457 19.03 4.34 -24.66
N SER A 458 17.86 3.99 -25.16
CA SER A 458 17.57 3.79 -26.58
C SER A 458 17.06 5.08 -27.21
N LYS A 459 17.82 5.63 -28.17
CA LYS A 459 17.40 6.80 -28.95
C LYS A 459 16.12 6.48 -29.74
N PRO A 460 15.23 7.47 -29.94
CA PRO A 460 14.01 7.25 -30.71
C PRO A 460 14.31 6.97 -32.19
N SER A 461 13.67 5.94 -32.75
CA SER A 461 13.87 5.51 -34.14
C SER A 461 13.18 6.41 -35.19
N GLY A 462 12.68 7.60 -34.82
CA GLY A 462 11.98 8.54 -35.70
C GLY A 462 11.48 9.79 -34.96
N GLY A 463 11.16 10.85 -35.70
CA GLY A 463 10.94 12.22 -35.19
C GLY A 463 9.79 12.45 -34.20
N ASN A 464 8.89 11.46 -34.00
CA ASN A 464 7.79 11.54 -33.04
C ASN A 464 7.92 10.60 -31.83
N ASN A 465 8.95 9.75 -31.78
CA ASN A 465 9.14 8.84 -30.66
C ASN A 465 10.00 9.50 -29.57
N ARG A 466 9.68 9.24 -28.30
CA ARG A 466 10.55 9.61 -27.18
C ARG A 466 11.60 8.51 -26.98
N GLY A 467 12.81 8.88 -26.59
CA GLY A 467 13.81 7.90 -26.18
C GLY A 467 13.36 7.17 -24.92
N VAL A 468 13.73 5.89 -24.81
CA VAL A 468 13.29 5.00 -23.72
C VAL A 468 14.48 4.34 -23.05
N TYR A 469 14.37 4.13 -21.75
CA TYR A 469 15.29 3.32 -20.97
C TYR A 469 14.89 1.85 -21.05
N ARG A 470 15.88 0.98 -21.21
CA ARG A 470 15.73 -0.48 -21.20
C ARG A 470 16.60 -1.06 -20.10
N LEU A 471 16.06 -2.02 -19.35
CA LEU A 471 16.80 -2.72 -18.31
C LEU A 471 18.03 -3.42 -18.90
N LYS A 472 19.18 -3.29 -18.23
CA LYS A 472 20.40 -3.98 -18.64
C LYS A 472 20.27 -5.50 -18.47
N PRO A 473 20.82 -6.32 -19.40
CA PRO A 473 20.63 -7.77 -19.36
C PRO A 473 21.08 -8.48 -18.09
N HIS A 474 22.16 -8.02 -17.45
CA HIS A 474 22.68 -8.62 -16.21
C HIS A 474 21.75 -8.44 -14.99
N LEU A 475 20.72 -7.59 -15.10
CA LEU A 475 19.74 -7.35 -14.05
C LEU A 475 18.42 -8.09 -14.29
N TYR A 476 18.33 -8.94 -15.32
CA TYR A 476 17.08 -9.69 -15.58
C TYR A 476 16.74 -10.68 -14.47
N ASP A 477 17.74 -11.22 -13.78
CA ASP A 477 17.53 -12.15 -12.66
C ASP A 477 17.15 -11.43 -11.34
N GLU A 478 17.14 -10.09 -11.32
CA GLU A 478 16.65 -9.28 -10.20
C GLU A 478 15.11 -9.09 -10.22
N TYR A 479 14.44 -9.60 -11.25
CA TYR A 479 12.97 -9.56 -11.35
C TYR A 479 12.31 -10.26 -10.17
N ASP A 480 11.39 -9.56 -9.51
CA ASP A 480 10.52 -10.13 -8.49
C ASP A 480 9.10 -10.24 -9.04
N ALA A 481 8.64 -11.49 -9.21
CA ALA A 481 7.29 -11.77 -9.70
C ALA A 481 6.21 -11.17 -8.80
N PHE A 482 6.45 -11.02 -7.50
CA PHE A 482 5.47 -10.48 -6.56
C PHE A 482 5.95 -9.17 -5.95
N PHE A 483 6.62 -8.33 -6.75
CA PHE A 483 7.02 -7.02 -6.29
C PHE A 483 5.79 -6.23 -5.79
N TYR A 484 5.82 -5.89 -4.51
CA TYR A 484 4.65 -5.42 -3.78
C TYR A 484 4.09 -4.06 -4.25
N HIS A 485 4.83 -3.32 -5.07
CA HIS A 485 4.36 -2.08 -5.69
C HIS A 485 3.69 -2.24 -7.06
N TYR A 486 3.68 -3.44 -7.65
CA TYR A 486 2.97 -3.65 -8.90
C TYR A 486 1.46 -3.54 -8.69
N THR A 487 0.79 -2.86 -9.63
CA THR A 487 -0.65 -3.08 -9.81
C THR A 487 -0.92 -4.49 -10.35
N ARG A 488 -2.16 -4.95 -10.27
CA ARG A 488 -2.56 -6.25 -10.85
C ARG A 488 -2.24 -6.33 -12.36
N GLU A 489 -2.39 -5.22 -13.07
CA GLU A 489 -2.07 -5.11 -14.49
C GLU A 489 -0.56 -5.09 -14.76
N GLU A 490 0.23 -4.47 -13.89
CA GLU A 490 1.70 -4.46 -13.99
C GLU A 490 2.28 -5.84 -13.70
N LEU A 491 1.79 -6.52 -12.67
CA LEU A 491 2.12 -7.90 -12.34
C LEU A 491 1.93 -8.79 -13.57
N SER A 492 0.71 -8.83 -14.13
CA SER A 492 0.40 -9.69 -15.28
C SER A 492 1.27 -9.38 -16.50
N ARG A 493 1.50 -8.09 -16.80
CA ARG A 493 2.36 -7.67 -17.92
C ARG A 493 3.82 -8.04 -17.69
N SER A 494 4.33 -7.85 -16.48
CA SER A 494 5.71 -8.17 -16.14
C SER A 494 5.99 -9.67 -16.24
N GLU A 495 5.08 -10.53 -15.79
CA GLU A 495 5.21 -11.98 -15.94
C GLU A 495 5.23 -12.44 -17.40
N GLU A 496 4.37 -11.86 -18.25
CA GLU A 496 4.36 -12.14 -19.68
C GLU A 496 5.67 -11.71 -20.35
N GLU A 497 6.11 -10.48 -20.08
CA GLU A 497 7.34 -9.93 -20.64
C GLU A 497 8.58 -10.73 -20.21
N GLN A 498 8.68 -11.12 -18.93
CA GLN A 498 9.81 -11.90 -18.44
C GLN A 498 9.82 -13.33 -18.99
N ARG A 499 8.67 -13.98 -19.15
CA ARG A 499 8.58 -15.28 -19.83
C ARG A 499 9.04 -15.19 -21.28
N ASN A 500 8.62 -14.14 -22.00
CA ASN A 500 9.05 -13.91 -23.38
C ASN A 500 10.56 -13.69 -23.48
N ARG A 501 11.15 -12.91 -22.56
CA ARG A 501 12.61 -12.69 -22.49
C ARG A 501 13.37 -13.99 -22.24
N ARG A 502 12.91 -14.81 -21.28
CA ARG A 502 13.54 -16.10 -20.95
C ARG A 502 13.43 -17.09 -22.09
N LYS A 503 12.27 -17.19 -22.73
CA LYS A 503 12.05 -18.00 -23.93
C LYS A 503 13.00 -17.59 -25.06
N ALA A 504 13.15 -16.29 -25.31
CA ALA A 504 14.07 -15.77 -26.33
C ALA A 504 15.54 -16.07 -26.01
N ALA A 505 15.89 -16.17 -24.73
CA ALA A 505 17.22 -16.56 -24.26
C ALA A 505 17.44 -18.10 -24.21
N GLY A 506 16.44 -18.92 -24.56
CA GLY A 506 16.51 -20.38 -24.44
C GLY A 506 16.54 -20.88 -22.99
N LEU A 507 16.08 -20.07 -22.03
CA LEU A 507 15.97 -20.42 -20.61
C LEU A 507 14.57 -20.98 -20.31
N ALA A 508 14.43 -21.67 -19.18
CA ALA A 508 13.14 -22.15 -18.70
C ALA A 508 12.14 -20.99 -18.50
N GLU A 509 10.89 -21.17 -18.93
CA GLU A 509 9.81 -20.17 -18.88
C GLU A 509 9.22 -19.99 -17.47
N CYS A 510 10.06 -20.08 -16.43
CA CYS A 510 9.70 -19.76 -15.05
C CYS A 510 10.41 -18.48 -14.59
N CYS A 511 9.98 -17.89 -13.49
CA CYS A 511 10.64 -16.73 -12.86
C CYS A 511 10.88 -17.07 -11.38
N PRO A 512 12.07 -17.61 -11.00
CA PRO A 512 12.37 -17.95 -9.63
C PRO A 512 12.53 -16.69 -8.77
N PRO A 513 12.30 -16.78 -7.45
CA PRO A 513 12.48 -15.62 -6.58
C PRO A 513 13.93 -15.10 -6.62
N PRO A 514 14.10 -13.76 -6.66
CA PRO A 514 15.42 -13.15 -6.69
C PRO A 514 16.15 -13.32 -5.34
N PRO A 515 17.48 -13.12 -5.31
CA PRO A 515 18.22 -13.00 -4.06
C PRO A 515 17.67 -11.87 -3.18
N LEU A 516 17.68 -12.10 -1.87
CA LEU A 516 17.23 -11.13 -0.87
C LEU A 516 18.45 -10.47 -0.20
N PRO A 517 18.44 -9.15 0.02
CA PRO A 517 19.51 -8.51 0.79
C PRO A 517 19.48 -8.99 2.25
N LYS A 518 20.64 -8.88 2.90
CA LYS A 518 20.81 -9.23 4.31
C LYS A 518 19.94 -8.33 5.19
N LEU A 519 19.30 -8.91 6.21
CA LEU A 519 18.50 -8.19 7.19
C LEU A 519 19.41 -7.49 8.20
N CYS A 520 19.02 -6.28 8.60
CA CYS A 520 19.62 -5.60 9.74
C CYS A 520 19.38 -6.40 11.03
N ALA A 521 20.25 -6.20 12.03
CA ALA A 521 20.23 -6.97 13.26
C ALA A 521 18.86 -7.07 13.97
N PRO A 522 18.04 -5.99 14.09
CA PRO A 522 16.72 -6.07 14.72
C PRO A 522 15.71 -6.96 13.99
N PHE A 523 15.91 -7.14 12.68
CA PHE A 523 15.00 -7.90 11.81
C PHE A 523 15.50 -9.30 11.48
N ARG A 524 16.68 -9.71 12.00
CA ARG A 524 17.31 -11.00 11.63
C ARG A 524 16.36 -12.20 11.80
N LEU A 525 15.51 -12.19 12.83
CA LEU A 525 14.55 -13.27 13.11
C LEU A 525 13.44 -13.41 12.06
N LEU A 526 13.21 -12.40 11.21
CA LEU A 526 12.28 -12.54 10.09
C LEU A 526 12.68 -13.69 9.14
N ALA A 527 13.97 -13.99 9.01
CA ALA A 527 14.45 -15.11 8.20
C ALA A 527 14.00 -16.49 8.72
N SER A 528 13.60 -16.62 10.00
CA SER A 528 13.06 -17.88 10.52
C SER A 528 11.55 -18.07 10.27
N LEU A 529 10.85 -17.06 9.76
CA LEU A 529 9.39 -17.08 9.67
C LEU A 529 8.87 -18.27 8.85
N LEU A 530 9.43 -18.47 7.64
CA LEU A 530 8.97 -19.50 6.71
C LEU A 530 9.32 -20.92 7.13
N GLN A 531 10.33 -21.09 7.99
CA GLN A 531 10.69 -22.39 8.53
C GLN A 531 9.91 -22.76 9.79
N SER A 532 9.04 -21.89 10.32
CA SER A 532 8.18 -22.22 11.47
C SER A 532 7.18 -23.34 11.15
N ASP A 533 6.74 -24.09 12.16
CA ASP A 533 5.81 -25.21 11.95
C ASP A 533 4.46 -24.72 11.42
N ALA A 534 4.00 -23.56 11.88
CA ALA A 534 2.79 -22.91 11.38
C ALA A 534 2.90 -22.53 9.90
N ALA A 535 4.00 -21.91 9.47
CA ALA A 535 4.21 -21.57 8.07
C ALA A 535 4.32 -22.83 7.20
N LEU A 536 5.09 -23.83 7.63
CA LEU A 536 5.23 -25.10 6.94
C LEU A 536 3.90 -25.85 6.82
N HIS A 537 3.05 -25.80 7.86
CA HIS A 537 1.69 -26.35 7.83
C HIS A 537 0.85 -25.69 6.74
N VAL A 538 0.85 -24.36 6.65
CA VAL A 538 0.12 -23.63 5.60
C VAL A 538 0.62 -24.02 4.20
N LEU A 539 1.94 -23.95 3.98
CA LEU A 539 2.54 -24.29 2.67
C LEU A 539 2.19 -25.72 2.27
N ARG A 540 2.23 -26.64 3.22
CA ARG A 540 1.87 -28.05 3.03
C ARG A 540 0.39 -28.19 2.65
N ARG A 541 -0.53 -27.53 3.36
CA ARG A 541 -1.97 -27.60 3.09
C ARG A 541 -2.30 -27.12 1.67
N VAL A 542 -1.65 -26.08 1.18
CA VAL A 542 -1.83 -25.61 -0.20
C VAL A 542 -1.37 -26.67 -1.20
N LEU A 543 -0.19 -27.27 -1.01
CA LEU A 543 0.32 -28.31 -1.91
C LEU A 543 -0.47 -29.62 -1.86
N GLU A 544 -0.96 -30.02 -0.68
CA GLU A 544 -1.84 -31.18 -0.54
C GLU A 544 -3.12 -31.01 -1.37
N ARG A 545 -3.77 -29.85 -1.27
CA ARG A 545 -4.98 -29.52 -2.05
C ARG A 545 -4.69 -29.38 -3.54
N ALA A 546 -3.50 -28.92 -3.91
CA ALA A 546 -3.06 -28.89 -5.30
C ALA A 546 -2.93 -30.30 -5.91
N LEU A 547 -2.47 -31.26 -5.11
CA LEU A 547 -2.28 -32.65 -5.55
C LEU A 547 -3.57 -33.49 -5.45
N ASP A 548 -4.52 -33.12 -4.60
CA ASP A 548 -5.82 -33.80 -4.49
C ASP A 548 -6.84 -33.24 -5.49
N LEU A 549 -7.14 -34.01 -6.54
CA LEU A 549 -8.14 -33.67 -7.56
C LEU A 549 -9.56 -33.47 -7.03
N ARG A 550 -9.85 -33.89 -5.79
CA ARG A 550 -11.16 -33.69 -5.13
C ARG A 550 -11.23 -32.41 -4.32
N ALA A 551 -10.08 -31.78 -4.01
CA ALA A 551 -10.04 -30.56 -3.22
C ALA A 551 -10.74 -29.41 -3.97
N ARG A 552 -11.70 -28.80 -3.27
CA ARG A 552 -12.52 -27.68 -3.75
C ARG A 552 -11.80 -26.34 -3.55
N CYS A 553 -11.04 -26.19 -2.47
CA CYS A 553 -10.36 -24.93 -2.14
C CYS A 553 -8.95 -24.89 -2.73
N PHE A 554 -8.88 -24.59 -4.03
CA PHE A 554 -7.62 -24.58 -4.77
C PHE A 554 -7.63 -23.50 -5.85
N SER A 555 -6.48 -22.87 -6.07
CA SER A 555 -6.20 -22.09 -7.28
C SER A 555 -4.72 -22.16 -7.68
N GLU A 556 -4.43 -21.96 -8.97
CA GLU A 556 -3.04 -21.87 -9.46
C GLU A 556 -2.23 -20.74 -8.79
N PRO A 557 -2.79 -19.52 -8.56
CA PRO A 557 -2.08 -18.47 -7.83
C PRO A 557 -1.65 -18.86 -6.41
N GLN A 558 -2.45 -19.68 -5.69
CA GLN A 558 -2.04 -20.19 -4.37
C GLN A 558 -0.77 -21.03 -4.48
N VAL A 559 -0.70 -21.90 -5.49
CA VAL A 559 0.48 -22.73 -5.76
C VAL A 559 1.66 -21.85 -6.15
N HIS A 560 1.48 -20.90 -7.07
CA HIS A 560 2.56 -20.00 -7.49
C HIS A 560 3.18 -19.26 -6.30
N LYS A 561 2.34 -18.64 -5.46
CA LYS A 561 2.77 -17.93 -4.24
C LYS A 561 3.46 -18.86 -3.23
N THR A 562 2.94 -20.08 -3.06
CA THR A 562 3.54 -21.10 -2.18
C THR A 562 4.93 -21.51 -2.67
N LEU A 563 5.09 -21.75 -3.97
CA LEU A 563 6.39 -22.06 -4.57
C LEU A 563 7.37 -20.87 -4.44
N HIS A 564 6.89 -19.63 -4.59
CA HIS A 564 7.70 -18.43 -4.40
C HIS A 564 8.20 -18.29 -2.95
N LEU A 565 7.33 -18.53 -1.95
CA LEU A 565 7.69 -18.57 -0.53
C LEU A 565 8.73 -19.65 -0.23
N ILE A 566 8.54 -20.88 -0.74
CA ILE A 566 9.54 -21.95 -0.63
C ILE A 566 10.87 -21.48 -1.21
N GLY A 567 10.85 -20.82 -2.36
CA GLY A 567 12.06 -20.25 -2.96
C GLY A 567 12.73 -19.19 -2.09
N TYR A 568 11.99 -18.29 -1.45
CA TYR A 568 12.57 -17.35 -0.47
C TYR A 568 13.22 -18.06 0.73
N GLY A 569 12.58 -19.09 1.28
CA GLY A 569 13.20 -19.91 2.34
C GLY A 569 14.53 -20.54 1.91
N LEU A 570 14.61 -21.05 0.68
CA LEU A 570 15.84 -21.62 0.12
C LEU A 570 16.89 -20.55 -0.22
N ARG A 571 16.48 -19.35 -0.62
CA ARG A 571 17.40 -18.22 -0.88
C ARG A 571 18.05 -17.71 0.41
N ASP A 572 17.28 -17.63 1.49
CA ASP A 572 17.84 -17.26 2.80
C ASP A 572 18.85 -18.29 3.30
N GLU A 573 18.57 -19.59 3.15
CA GLU A 573 19.52 -20.65 3.48
C GLU A 573 20.77 -20.60 2.59
N GLU A 574 20.60 -20.48 1.26
CA GLU A 574 21.70 -20.38 0.31
C GLU A 574 22.61 -19.19 0.59
N SER A 575 22.05 -18.06 1.04
CA SER A 575 22.83 -16.86 1.32
C SER A 575 23.90 -17.04 2.40
N GLY A 576 23.71 -18.00 3.31
CA GLY A 576 24.59 -18.20 4.46
C GLY A 576 24.58 -17.05 5.48
N HIS A 577 23.69 -16.07 5.34
CA HIS A 577 23.62 -14.92 6.26
C HIS A 577 23.12 -15.30 7.66
N TYR A 578 22.36 -16.39 7.79
CA TYR A 578 21.64 -16.77 9.01
C TYR A 578 21.93 -18.22 9.40
N GLU A 579 22.72 -18.42 10.45
CA GLU A 579 23.15 -19.75 10.90
C GLU A 579 22.01 -20.66 11.37
N PHE A 580 20.88 -20.07 11.78
CA PHE A 580 19.71 -20.80 12.29
C PHE A 580 18.71 -21.20 11.19
N VAL A 581 18.93 -20.80 9.94
CA VAL A 581 18.04 -21.13 8.83
C VAL A 581 18.46 -22.47 8.24
N ALA A 582 17.58 -23.46 8.36
CA ALA A 582 17.73 -24.81 7.80
C ALA A 582 16.41 -25.21 7.13
N PHE A 583 15.96 -24.37 6.20
CA PHE A 583 14.65 -24.48 5.57
C PHE A 583 14.51 -25.76 4.74
N ALA A 584 15.52 -26.13 3.95
CA ALA A 584 15.50 -27.34 3.11
C ALA A 584 15.34 -28.61 3.95
N GLU A 585 16.05 -28.70 5.08
CA GLU A 585 15.93 -29.82 6.02
C GLU A 585 14.53 -29.88 6.65
N ARG A 586 14.02 -28.74 7.15
CA ARG A 586 12.68 -28.69 7.75
C ARG A 586 11.57 -28.98 6.74
N ALA A 587 11.69 -28.45 5.52
CA ALA A 587 10.79 -28.71 4.41
C ALA A 587 10.80 -30.19 4.00
N ALA A 588 11.95 -30.86 4.02
CA ALA A 588 12.02 -32.30 3.79
C ALA A 588 11.33 -33.09 4.90
N ARG A 589 11.60 -32.76 6.17
CA ARG A 589 11.00 -33.44 7.33
C ARG A 589 9.48 -33.32 7.40
N CYS A 590 8.90 -32.19 6.99
CA CYS A 590 7.45 -32.00 6.98
C CYS A 590 6.76 -32.54 5.70
N GLY A 591 7.53 -33.08 4.74
CA GLY A 591 7.02 -33.70 3.51
C GLY A 591 6.88 -32.77 2.31
N LEU A 592 7.25 -31.48 2.41
CA LEU A 592 7.18 -30.53 1.29
C LEU A 592 8.07 -30.95 0.11
N LEU A 593 9.25 -31.52 0.37
CA LEU A 593 10.15 -31.99 -0.69
C LEU A 593 9.47 -33.04 -1.60
N ASP A 594 8.79 -34.02 -0.99
CA ASP A 594 8.04 -35.04 -1.73
C ASP A 594 6.85 -34.45 -2.49
N MET A 595 6.13 -33.52 -1.87
CA MET A 595 5.02 -32.84 -2.53
C MET A 595 5.46 -32.02 -3.74
N VAL A 596 6.56 -31.26 -3.64
CA VAL A 596 7.14 -30.52 -4.77
C VAL A 596 7.58 -31.49 -5.87
N HIS A 597 8.19 -32.63 -5.52
CA HIS A 597 8.55 -33.67 -6.48
C HIS A 597 7.33 -34.22 -7.24
N ARG A 598 6.23 -34.53 -6.53
CA ARG A 598 4.97 -34.97 -7.14
C ARG A 598 4.32 -33.87 -7.99
N LEU A 599 4.45 -32.62 -7.57
CA LEU A 599 3.91 -31.45 -8.27
C LEU A 599 4.51 -31.28 -9.66
N VAL A 600 5.79 -31.61 -9.84
CA VAL A 600 6.48 -31.57 -11.16
C VAL A 600 5.80 -32.48 -12.19
N ALA A 601 5.20 -33.58 -11.77
CA ALA A 601 4.48 -34.51 -12.64
C ALA A 601 2.97 -34.23 -12.74
N SER A 602 2.45 -33.24 -12.01
CA SER A 602 1.02 -32.99 -11.92
C SER A 602 0.52 -32.14 -13.11
N PRO A 603 -0.43 -32.63 -13.92
CA PRO A 603 -1.00 -31.86 -15.03
C PRO A 603 -1.86 -30.68 -14.55
N ARG A 604 -2.33 -30.67 -13.30
CA ARG A 604 -3.18 -29.60 -12.74
C ARG A 604 -2.44 -28.27 -12.56
N VAL A 605 -1.11 -28.30 -12.56
CA VAL A 605 -0.24 -27.15 -12.25
C VAL A 605 0.91 -27.05 -13.27
N ASP A 606 0.68 -27.50 -14.50
CA ASP A 606 1.70 -27.54 -15.56
C ASP A 606 2.32 -26.16 -15.83
N ALA A 607 1.54 -25.09 -15.66
CA ALA A 607 2.00 -23.70 -15.76
C ALA A 607 3.15 -23.34 -14.79
N HIS A 608 3.28 -24.06 -13.67
CA HIS A 608 4.30 -23.83 -12.64
C HIS A 608 5.34 -24.96 -12.56
N ARG A 609 5.31 -25.91 -13.49
CA ARG A 609 6.18 -27.09 -13.51
C ARG A 609 7.66 -26.73 -13.48
N ASP A 610 8.09 -25.75 -14.28
CA ASP A 610 9.49 -25.37 -14.38
C ASP A 610 10.00 -24.69 -13.10
N LEU A 611 9.15 -23.93 -12.41
CA LEU A 611 9.46 -23.38 -11.09
C LEU A 611 9.58 -24.50 -10.04
N ALA A 612 8.65 -25.47 -10.04
CA ALA A 612 8.72 -26.62 -9.15
C ALA A 612 9.99 -27.47 -9.38
N LYS A 613 10.41 -27.65 -10.64
CA LYS A 613 11.69 -28.31 -10.98
C LYS A 613 12.88 -27.54 -10.43
N TRP A 614 12.90 -26.21 -10.58
CA TRP A 614 13.96 -25.36 -10.07
C TRP A 614 14.08 -25.49 -8.54
N LEU A 615 12.95 -25.43 -7.82
CA LEU A 615 12.90 -25.59 -6.37
C LEU A 615 13.37 -26.97 -5.92
N LEU A 616 12.90 -28.03 -6.59
CA LEU A 616 13.30 -29.40 -6.29
C LEU A 616 14.84 -29.58 -6.41
N ALA A 617 15.42 -29.08 -7.51
CA ALA A 617 16.87 -29.12 -7.72
C ALA A 617 17.60 -28.35 -6.60
N LYS A 618 17.08 -27.18 -6.23
CA LYS A 618 17.64 -26.33 -5.17
C LYS A 618 17.61 -26.99 -3.79
N MET A 619 16.47 -27.60 -3.43
CA MET A 619 16.33 -28.33 -2.17
C MET A 619 17.31 -29.51 -2.09
N ARG A 620 17.44 -30.30 -3.17
CA ARG A 620 18.39 -31.43 -3.23
C ARG A 620 19.84 -30.97 -3.10
N GLN A 621 20.19 -29.86 -3.75
CA GLN A 621 21.51 -29.24 -3.65
C GLN A 621 21.86 -28.88 -2.20
N LEU A 622 20.95 -28.21 -1.48
CA LEU A 622 21.16 -27.79 -0.08
C LEU A 622 21.21 -28.98 0.89
N LEU A 623 20.45 -30.05 0.63
CA LEU A 623 20.47 -31.28 1.42
C LEU A 623 21.74 -32.14 1.20
N GLY A 624 22.65 -31.74 0.33
CA GLY A 624 23.87 -32.50 0.03
C GLY A 624 23.62 -33.77 -0.81
N ASN A 625 22.39 -33.95 -1.31
CA ASN A 625 22.07 -34.99 -2.28
C ASN A 625 22.59 -34.55 -3.65
N LYS A 626 23.89 -34.79 -3.87
CA LYS A 626 24.48 -34.77 -5.21
C LYS A 626 23.93 -35.98 -5.97
N ASP A 627 22.70 -35.87 -6.46
CA ASP A 627 22.35 -36.66 -7.63
C ASP A 627 23.32 -36.24 -8.73
N GLN A 628 24.01 -37.23 -9.28
CA GLN A 628 24.80 -37.08 -10.49
C GLN A 628 23.94 -36.30 -11.47
N ILE A 629 24.44 -35.15 -11.94
CA ILE A 629 24.03 -34.59 -13.22
C ILE A 629 24.56 -35.59 -14.25
N GLY A 630 23.87 -36.72 -14.36
CA GLY A 630 24.00 -37.67 -15.43
C GLY A 630 23.37 -37.00 -16.64
N ASP A 631 24.24 -36.52 -17.50
CA ASP A 631 24.02 -36.44 -18.94
C ASP A 631 23.39 -37.77 -19.40
N GLY A 632 22.07 -37.82 -19.34
CA GLY A 632 21.25 -39.00 -19.57
C GLY A 632 20.25 -38.77 -20.69
N ASP A 633 20.63 -37.94 -21.67
CA ASP A 633 19.95 -37.85 -22.96
C ASP A 633 20.96 -38.19 -24.08
N LYS A 634 21.54 -39.39 -23.97
CA LYS A 634 22.09 -40.12 -25.11
C LYS A 634 21.25 -41.37 -25.29
N MET A 635 20.14 -41.20 -26.01
CA MET A 635 19.45 -42.33 -26.62
C MET A 635 19.88 -42.42 -28.08
N GLU A 636 20.19 -43.65 -28.46
CA GLU A 636 20.87 -44.07 -29.67
C GLU A 636 20.15 -43.66 -30.95
N VAL A 637 20.94 -43.24 -31.95
CA VAL A 637 20.48 -43.06 -33.31
C VAL A 637 20.39 -44.45 -33.93
N GLU A 638 19.23 -45.10 -33.82
CA GLU A 638 18.82 -46.12 -34.77
C GLU A 638 17.86 -45.52 -35.78
N SER A 639 18.28 -45.65 -37.02
CA SER A 639 17.59 -45.29 -38.25
C SER A 639 16.30 -46.09 -38.40
N GLU A 640 15.14 -45.43 -38.26
CA GLU A 640 13.90 -45.91 -38.84
C GLU A 640 13.18 -44.79 -39.61
N GLU A 641 12.69 -45.17 -40.78
CA GLU A 641 12.17 -44.33 -41.84
C GLU A 641 10.88 -43.61 -41.42
N LYS A 642 10.78 -42.33 -41.80
CA LYS A 642 9.55 -41.52 -41.71
C LYS A 642 8.43 -42.16 -42.52
N PRO A 643 7.21 -42.32 -41.97
CA PRO A 643 6.00 -42.19 -42.77
C PRO A 643 5.63 -40.70 -42.85
N THR A 644 5.43 -40.24 -44.08
CA THR A 644 4.90 -38.92 -44.41
C THR A 644 3.47 -38.77 -43.91
N ASP A 645 3.23 -37.84 -42.97
CA ASP A 645 1.87 -37.39 -42.66
C ASP A 645 1.74 -35.87 -42.86
N GLU A 646 1.81 -35.45 -44.13
CA GLU A 646 1.55 -34.08 -44.56
C GLU A 646 0.10 -33.61 -44.26
N ASN A 647 -0.80 -34.51 -43.85
CA ASN A 647 -2.19 -34.17 -43.56
C ASN A 647 -2.37 -33.59 -42.15
N ALA A 648 -1.56 -34.01 -41.18
CA ALA A 648 -1.65 -33.51 -39.80
C ALA A 648 -1.16 -32.05 -39.66
N GLU A 649 -0.10 -31.67 -40.37
CA GLU A 649 0.38 -30.28 -40.39
C GLU A 649 -0.56 -29.35 -41.14
N LYS A 650 -1.15 -29.79 -42.26
CA LYS A 650 -2.15 -29.00 -43.00
C LYS A 650 -3.42 -28.77 -42.18
N GLU A 651 -3.89 -29.76 -41.42
CA GLU A 651 -5.07 -29.59 -40.55
C GLU A 651 -4.78 -28.73 -39.30
N LYS A 652 -3.57 -28.82 -38.73
CA LYS A 652 -3.12 -27.93 -37.64
C LYS A 652 -2.98 -26.48 -38.11
N ALA A 653 -2.41 -26.26 -39.30
CA ALA A 653 -2.33 -24.94 -39.92
C ALA A 653 -3.72 -24.37 -40.23
N ARG A 654 -4.65 -25.20 -40.73
CA ARG A 654 -6.03 -24.78 -41.00
C ARG A 654 -6.81 -24.42 -39.72
N ARG A 655 -6.64 -25.19 -38.64
CA ARG A 655 -7.22 -24.86 -37.32
C ARG A 655 -6.62 -23.60 -36.71
N ALA A 656 -5.32 -23.38 -36.85
CA ALA A 656 -4.65 -22.16 -36.39
C ALA A 656 -5.14 -20.93 -37.18
N GLN A 657 -5.34 -21.06 -38.49
CA GLN A 657 -5.85 -19.98 -39.34
C GLN A 657 -7.32 -19.64 -39.03
N LEU A 658 -8.18 -20.64 -38.84
CA LEU A 658 -9.57 -20.44 -38.42
C LEU A 658 -9.69 -19.86 -37.00
N ALA A 659 -8.77 -20.21 -36.10
CA ALA A 659 -8.69 -19.61 -34.77
C ALA A 659 -8.19 -18.16 -34.83
N ALA A 660 -7.22 -17.85 -35.68
CA ALA A 660 -6.74 -16.49 -35.93
C ALA A 660 -7.84 -15.62 -36.57
N GLU A 661 -8.61 -16.14 -37.52
CA GLU A 661 -9.76 -15.46 -38.10
C GLU A 661 -10.88 -15.24 -37.07
N ARG A 662 -11.17 -16.22 -36.19
CA ARG A 662 -12.13 -16.03 -35.09
C ARG A 662 -11.65 -14.97 -34.09
N ARG A 663 -10.36 -14.96 -33.73
CA ARG A 663 -9.77 -13.92 -32.86
C ARG A 663 -9.79 -12.55 -33.53
N ALA A 664 -9.48 -12.46 -34.82
CA ALA A 664 -9.55 -11.22 -35.59
C ALA A 664 -10.99 -10.71 -35.71
N LYS A 665 -11.97 -11.60 -35.90
CA LYS A 665 -13.39 -11.25 -35.96
C LYS A 665 -13.93 -10.81 -34.61
N LEU A 666 -13.53 -11.47 -33.52
CA LEU A 666 -13.83 -11.05 -32.14
C LEU A 666 -13.18 -9.70 -31.80
N MET A 667 -11.91 -9.47 -32.18
CA MET A 667 -11.27 -8.17 -32.00
C MET A 667 -11.87 -7.08 -32.86
N ALA A 668 -12.29 -7.38 -34.10
CA ALA A 668 -13.01 -6.43 -34.94
C ALA A 668 -14.39 -6.10 -34.36
N GLN A 669 -15.07 -7.09 -33.78
CA GLN A 669 -16.37 -6.92 -33.12
C GLN A 669 -16.22 -6.14 -31.81
N MET A 670 -15.19 -6.41 -31.00
CA MET A 670 -14.83 -5.61 -29.83
C MET A 670 -14.42 -4.20 -30.21
N LYS A 671 -13.65 -4.00 -31.29
CA LYS A 671 -13.27 -2.67 -31.78
C LYS A 671 -14.47 -1.90 -32.32
N ALA A 672 -15.41 -2.57 -32.98
CA ALA A 672 -16.66 -1.95 -33.42
C ALA A 672 -17.58 -1.62 -32.23
N GLN A 673 -17.66 -2.49 -31.23
CA GLN A 673 -18.37 -2.22 -29.97
C GLN A 673 -17.72 -1.09 -29.18
N MET A 674 -16.39 -1.05 -29.11
CA MET A 674 -15.62 0.00 -28.45
C MET A 674 -15.75 1.33 -29.20
N ASN A 675 -15.71 1.33 -30.54
CA ASN A 675 -15.92 2.54 -31.33
C ASN A 675 -17.37 3.05 -31.24
N ASN A 676 -18.36 2.16 -31.22
CA ASN A 676 -19.76 2.54 -30.95
C ASN A 676 -19.95 3.04 -29.51
N PHE A 677 -19.21 2.48 -28.55
CA PHE A 677 -19.20 2.96 -27.18
C PHE A 677 -18.55 4.34 -27.07
N ILE A 678 -17.41 4.57 -27.75
CA ILE A 678 -16.71 5.86 -27.80
C ILE A 678 -17.55 6.92 -28.53
N SER A 679 -18.22 6.58 -29.63
CA SER A 679 -19.08 7.54 -30.35
C SER A 679 -20.35 7.90 -29.59
N ASN A 680 -20.91 6.94 -28.84
CA ASN A 680 -22.12 7.17 -28.03
C ASN A 680 -21.82 7.83 -26.69
N ASN A 681 -20.56 7.83 -26.24
CA ASN A 681 -20.09 8.43 -24.99
C ASN A 681 -18.95 9.42 -25.23
N SER A 682 -18.98 10.16 -26.35
CA SER A 682 -17.87 11.04 -26.76
C SER A 682 -17.57 12.13 -25.72
N THR A 683 -18.60 12.58 -24.99
CA THR A 683 -18.46 13.56 -23.89
C THR A 683 -17.74 12.98 -22.67
N LEU A 684 -17.84 11.65 -22.44
CA LEU A 684 -17.22 10.96 -21.30
C LEU A 684 -15.69 10.84 -21.43
N PHE A 685 -15.16 10.95 -22.65
CA PHE A 685 -13.73 10.91 -22.93
C PHE A 685 -13.09 12.32 -23.06
N GLU A 686 -13.89 13.35 -23.33
CA GLU A 686 -13.43 14.74 -23.29
C GLU A 686 -13.18 15.22 -21.83
N GLU A 687 -13.89 14.65 -20.85
CA GLU A 687 -13.73 14.94 -19.41
C GLU A 687 -12.54 14.23 -18.73
N THR A 688 -11.78 13.38 -19.44
CA THR A 688 -10.54 12.77 -18.88
C THR A 688 -9.29 13.65 -19.08
N THR A 689 -9.46 14.85 -19.63
CA THR A 689 -8.40 15.86 -19.69
C THR A 689 -8.37 16.59 -18.36
N THR A 690 -7.35 16.32 -17.54
CA THR A 690 -7.13 16.95 -16.25
C THR A 690 -6.80 18.45 -16.41
N GLU A 691 -7.84 19.27 -16.47
CA GLU A 691 -7.80 20.68 -16.07
C GLU A 691 -9.03 20.96 -15.21
N VAL A 692 -8.81 21.32 -13.95
CA VAL A 692 -9.86 21.70 -13.01
C VAL A 692 -10.27 23.13 -13.31
N THR A 693 -11.50 23.34 -13.76
CA THR A 693 -12.19 24.62 -13.63
C THR A 693 -13.32 24.48 -12.61
N GLU A 694 -13.39 25.46 -11.72
CA GLU A 694 -14.39 25.62 -10.66
C GLU A 694 -15.79 25.89 -11.23
N GLU A 695 -16.79 25.79 -10.33
CA GLU A 695 -18.25 25.99 -10.50
C GLU A 695 -18.99 24.64 -10.79
N GLU A 696 -19.99 24.16 -10.06
CA GLU A 696 -21.08 24.80 -9.33
C GLU A 696 -21.59 24.00 -8.10
N GLN A 697 -22.50 24.65 -7.39
CA GLN A 697 -23.01 24.44 -6.03
C GLN A 697 -23.88 23.19 -5.79
N SER A 698 -23.89 22.80 -4.52
CA SER A 698 -24.82 21.91 -3.83
C SER A 698 -26.26 22.44 -3.80
N GLN A 699 -27.26 21.57 -3.94
CA GLN A 699 -28.56 21.71 -3.25
C GLN A 699 -29.33 20.39 -3.15
N ASP A 700 -30.03 20.26 -2.01
CA ASP A 700 -30.73 19.09 -1.49
C ASP A 700 -31.85 18.55 -2.40
N LEU A 701 -32.01 17.22 -2.40
CA LEU A 701 -33.20 16.54 -2.90
C LEU A 701 -33.97 15.91 -1.73
N VAL A 702 -35.15 16.45 -1.44
CA VAL A 702 -36.15 15.82 -0.57
C VAL A 702 -36.82 14.68 -1.35
N SER A 703 -36.77 13.46 -0.81
CA SER A 703 -37.50 12.32 -1.37
C SER A 703 -38.99 12.41 -1.06
N LEU A 704 -39.79 12.64 -2.10
CA LEU A 704 -41.18 12.18 -2.17
C LEU A 704 -41.14 10.87 -2.96
N TYR A 705 -41.47 9.75 -2.32
CA TYR A 705 -42.33 8.65 -2.80
C TYR A 705 -41.95 7.28 -2.21
N ARG A 706 -42.97 6.58 -1.68
CA ARG A 706 -43.02 5.12 -1.50
C ARG A 706 -43.62 4.49 -2.75
N GLY A 707 -42.93 3.52 -3.37
CA GLY A 707 -43.49 2.65 -4.41
C GLY A 707 -42.47 2.16 -5.44
N ALA A 708 -42.47 0.85 -5.72
CA ALA A 708 -41.53 0.18 -6.62
C ALA A 708 -41.63 0.65 -8.08
N ALA A 709 -40.49 0.84 -8.75
CA ALA A 709 -40.44 1.05 -10.19
C ALA A 709 -40.64 -0.29 -10.92
N LEU A 710 -41.83 -0.45 -11.53
CA LEU A 710 -42.08 -1.47 -12.56
C LEU A 710 -41.55 -0.93 -13.90
N GLY A 711 -40.87 -1.78 -14.68
CA GLY A 711 -40.44 -1.42 -16.04
C GLY A 711 -41.62 -1.06 -16.96
N VAL A 712 -41.31 -0.63 -18.19
CA VAL A 712 -42.24 -0.08 -19.22
C VAL A 712 -43.49 -0.95 -19.50
N TRP A 713 -43.52 -2.18 -19.02
CA TRP A 713 -44.65 -3.11 -19.09
C TRP A 713 -45.06 -3.50 -17.67
N GLY A 714 -45.91 -2.67 -17.06
CA GLY A 714 -46.45 -2.89 -15.72
C GLY A 714 -47.06 -4.29 -15.59
N GLY A 715 -46.42 -5.13 -14.78
CA GLY A 715 -46.87 -6.47 -14.46
C GLY A 715 -45.83 -7.19 -13.63
N GLY A 716 -46.11 -7.38 -12.34
CA GLY A 716 -45.31 -8.24 -11.47
C GLY A 716 -45.44 -9.69 -11.93
N ILE A 717 -44.48 -10.14 -12.74
CA ILE A 717 -44.25 -11.55 -12.98
C ILE A 717 -43.09 -11.97 -12.08
N SER A 718 -43.29 -13.03 -11.30
CA SER A 718 -42.21 -13.75 -10.60
C SER A 718 -41.24 -14.32 -11.64
N ASP A 719 -40.29 -13.50 -12.07
CA ASP A 719 -39.27 -13.83 -13.08
C ASP A 719 -37.92 -14.20 -12.40
N PRO A 720 -36.95 -14.83 -13.09
CA PRO A 720 -35.79 -15.46 -12.47
C PRO A 720 -34.89 -14.45 -11.75
N PRO A 721 -34.03 -14.91 -10.83
CA PRO A 721 -33.08 -14.05 -10.13
C PRO A 721 -32.36 -13.11 -11.11
N ARG A 722 -32.48 -11.81 -10.87
CA ARG A 722 -31.81 -10.76 -11.65
C ARG A 722 -30.43 -10.51 -11.06
N VAL A 723 -29.46 -10.31 -11.94
CA VAL A 723 -28.08 -9.98 -11.55
C VAL A 723 -27.95 -8.47 -11.44
N CYS A 724 -27.57 -7.97 -10.26
CA CYS A 724 -27.27 -6.55 -10.08
C CYS A 724 -26.08 -6.13 -10.95
N ILE A 725 -26.21 -5.09 -11.77
CA ILE A 725 -25.11 -4.62 -12.65
C ILE A 725 -23.88 -4.15 -11.85
N MET A 726 -24.10 -3.65 -10.63
CA MET A 726 -23.05 -3.12 -9.77
C MET A 726 -22.28 -4.22 -9.03
N CYS A 727 -22.94 -5.10 -8.27
CA CYS A 727 -22.24 -6.15 -7.50
C CYS A 727 -22.19 -7.54 -8.16
N GLN A 728 -22.91 -7.74 -9.26
CA GLN A 728 -23.07 -9.03 -9.96
C GLN A 728 -23.75 -10.14 -9.14
N GLU A 729 -24.44 -9.79 -8.06
CA GLU A 729 -25.19 -10.74 -7.25
C GLU A 729 -26.61 -10.97 -7.75
N GLN A 730 -27.11 -12.19 -7.55
CA GLN A 730 -28.45 -12.61 -7.92
C GLN A 730 -29.44 -12.28 -6.81
N GLY A 731 -30.47 -11.49 -7.11
CA GLY A 731 -31.61 -11.30 -6.21
C GLY A 731 -32.94 -11.50 -6.92
N ARG A 732 -33.97 -11.85 -6.14
CA ARG A 732 -35.34 -11.90 -6.65
C ARG A 732 -35.98 -10.53 -6.50
N VAL A 733 -36.63 -10.06 -7.56
CA VAL A 733 -37.42 -8.82 -7.52
C VAL A 733 -38.84 -9.20 -7.12
N GLU A 734 -39.23 -8.92 -5.88
CA GLU A 734 -40.59 -9.15 -5.40
C GLU A 734 -41.40 -7.84 -5.46
N SER A 735 -42.71 -7.95 -5.65
CA SER A 735 -43.60 -6.79 -5.78
C SER A 735 -43.73 -5.95 -4.50
N VAL A 736 -43.37 -6.52 -3.35
CA VAL A 736 -43.46 -5.91 -2.02
C VAL A 736 -42.08 -5.65 -1.42
N SER A 737 -41.01 -6.09 -2.07
CA SER A 737 -39.63 -5.81 -1.66
C SER A 737 -39.14 -4.49 -2.24
N GLU A 738 -38.24 -3.82 -1.53
CA GLU A 738 -37.55 -2.65 -2.08
C GLU A 738 -36.77 -3.01 -3.36
N PRO A 739 -36.74 -2.10 -4.35
CA PRO A 739 -36.09 -2.36 -5.64
C PRO A 739 -34.59 -2.60 -5.48
N MET A 740 -34.05 -3.58 -6.22
CA MET A 740 -32.62 -3.96 -6.15
C MET A 740 -31.67 -2.89 -6.70
N VAL A 741 -32.11 -2.12 -7.70
CA VAL A 741 -31.38 -0.99 -8.31
C VAL A 741 -32.43 0.04 -8.74
N VAL A 742 -32.20 1.31 -8.43
CA VAL A 742 -33.01 2.43 -8.92
C VAL A 742 -32.16 3.22 -9.92
N VAL A 743 -32.64 3.32 -11.16
CA VAL A 743 -32.03 4.17 -12.19
C VAL A 743 -32.88 5.43 -12.31
N ALA A 744 -32.31 6.58 -11.96
CA ALA A 744 -32.97 7.87 -12.12
C ALA A 744 -32.33 8.64 -13.28
N PHE A 745 -33.14 9.10 -14.24
CA PHE A 745 -32.73 10.06 -15.24
C PHE A 745 -33.10 11.45 -14.74
N VAL A 746 -32.10 12.28 -14.43
CA VAL A 746 -32.31 13.66 -13.98
C VAL A 746 -32.18 14.58 -15.19
N GLN A 747 -33.31 15.10 -15.67
CA GLN A 747 -33.34 16.13 -16.71
C GLN A 747 -33.46 17.50 -16.05
N GLN A 748 -32.42 18.32 -16.15
CA GLN A 748 -32.47 19.70 -15.68
C GLN A 748 -33.46 20.53 -16.51
N SER A 749 -34.45 21.12 -15.85
CA SER A 749 -35.37 22.07 -16.46
C SER A 749 -34.87 23.50 -16.25
N ARG A 750 -34.77 24.29 -17.33
CA ARG A 750 -34.42 25.73 -17.27
C ARG A 750 -35.62 26.64 -16.99
N VAL A 751 -36.77 26.08 -16.61
CA VAL A 751 -38.06 26.81 -16.61
C VAL A 751 -38.27 27.66 -15.35
N LEU A 752 -37.51 27.46 -14.27
CA LEU A 752 -37.61 28.28 -13.06
C LEU A 752 -36.20 28.63 -12.57
N ALA A 753 -35.74 29.83 -12.93
CA ALA A 753 -34.59 30.53 -12.35
C ALA A 753 -35.08 31.68 -11.48
#